data_AF-A0A8S2RND7-F1
#
_entry.id   AF-A0A8S2RND7-F1
#
_cell.length_a   1.000
_cell.length_b   1.000
_cell.length_c   1.000
_cell.angle_alpha   90.00
_cell.angle_beta   90.00
_cell.angle_gamma   90.00
#
_symmetry.space_group_name_H-M   'P 1'
#
loop_
_entity.id
_entity.type
_entity.pdbx_description
1 polymer ?
#
loop_
_entity_poly.entity_id
_entity_poly.type
_entity_poly.pdbx_seq_one_letter_code
_entity_poly.pdbx_strand_id
1 'polypeptide(L)'
;MHTQIDKINDETLNEKDTLEIYIDSMKKNDDDTFCLMKYTQQDNIRIKELTAQLEQCSGKSIKLKRVTEEGRLEYYSLQVELDKIADTFRRSYAHRQQLIQRWETMLVQMQRKDYDIDKLAIKFVQTKVRARAKEQELSEQKLFYEREQKDNIITENLIDLTNRKLIKLKAKQKTSKEKQEQLQADVFSLKTVLVNTQNECQREHTSINEIKVNIRIKQQELEKLKKRHEQILDRKYYILNEKFSTDEKLVKFENLMESEQKYQTNLNHQYKKLSEIFFQSNNKLLFIRKHEKQYEIDIQAYQNQIHKMKNQINQLDQQLLKQQELIYHQDFIKQSIDRRLNRLLGEKTNEKNSEINLKIRELQNENNKKKYEYDQLQNQIKILNEELRIVKRDFDQLMIEKNDLSEKFLQFDLYTTLSDKLIKKLNDEKEDYLVEENLLHIELKRLKNILFASSEINLTLEQQKIELHKVIKERRIEVQTNSVLFRMRFNDERTKRDSISTELALRITKVAKLKQRYEVYTITLNTDTSSEDNALAQAQYVIKSAQIKEELLQQGDQLEALIIKAETELRALENTVQILKWNNTDVKNNFEKLNESSPEINEMKELEEHLRAVTEQVKIRRKLLKHFSEYRDSVSHTDVTMFEEEIERTKIDIKKKYQIEIKLQDELQEYVVKINRADQNIKRLQQTIQQQQDIIQYELDIDVRLQNETYKKIEQQLLSLCLTINDESLNDIVEKLSTQQSFKITIKPSLTPPKKQQDRLEKKSTSSLSNINI
;
A
#
# COMPACT_ATOMS: atom_id res chain seq x y z
N MET A 1 -78.19 -105.13 12.73
CA MET A 1 -78.66 -103.77 13.11
C MET A 1 -77.87 -103.24 14.28
N HIS A 2 -78.10 -103.66 15.55
CA HIS A 2 -77.36 -103.13 16.71
C HIS A 2 -75.83 -103.08 16.49
N THR A 3 -75.20 -104.20 16.12
CA THR A 3 -73.76 -104.30 15.80
C THR A 3 -73.24 -103.47 14.63
N GLN A 4 -74.09 -102.72 13.92
CA GLN A 4 -73.70 -101.68 12.95
C GLN A 4 -73.95 -100.28 13.50
N ILE A 5 -74.99 -100.09 14.31
CA ILE A 5 -75.25 -98.83 15.04
C ILE A 5 -74.13 -98.58 16.05
N ASP A 6 -73.73 -99.61 16.80
CA ASP A 6 -72.66 -99.51 17.80
C ASP A 6 -71.33 -99.10 17.14
N LYS A 7 -71.01 -99.69 15.98
CA LYS A 7 -69.83 -99.30 15.18
C LYS A 7 -69.89 -97.87 14.67
N ILE A 8 -71.03 -97.41 14.17
CA ILE A 8 -71.19 -96.02 13.72
C ILE A 8 -71.11 -95.05 14.91
N ASN A 9 -71.56 -95.45 16.10
CA ASN A 9 -71.37 -94.67 17.32
C ASN A 9 -69.90 -94.60 17.74
N ASP A 10 -69.16 -95.71 17.70
CA ASP A 10 -67.72 -95.73 17.97
C ASP A 10 -66.92 -94.94 16.92
N GLU A 11 -67.24 -95.09 15.62
CA GLU A 11 -66.63 -94.34 14.53
C GLU A 11 -66.91 -92.83 14.69
N THR A 12 -68.16 -92.41 14.91
CA THR A 12 -68.49 -90.99 15.14
C THR A 12 -68.09 -90.44 16.52
N LEU A 13 -67.62 -91.28 17.44
CA LEU A 13 -66.93 -90.86 18.66
C LEU A 13 -65.44 -90.61 18.36
N ASN A 14 -64.76 -91.56 17.71
CA ASN A 14 -63.38 -91.39 17.28
C ASN A 14 -63.21 -90.20 16.31
N GLU A 15 -64.18 -89.94 15.43
CA GLU A 15 -64.20 -88.74 14.58
C GLU A 15 -64.34 -87.44 15.39
N LYS A 16 -65.10 -87.43 16.49
CA LYS A 16 -65.18 -86.26 17.39
C LYS A 16 -63.87 -86.06 18.15
N ASP A 17 -63.34 -87.12 18.74
CA ASP A 17 -62.10 -87.06 19.52
C ASP A 17 -60.92 -86.61 18.64
N THR A 18 -60.83 -87.09 17.40
CA THR A 18 -59.81 -86.65 16.43
C THR A 18 -60.05 -85.22 15.91
N LEU A 19 -61.30 -84.78 15.73
CA LEU A 19 -61.62 -83.38 15.45
C LEU A 19 -61.27 -82.47 16.62
N GLU A 20 -61.51 -82.88 17.88
CA GLU A 20 -61.19 -82.11 19.07
C GLU A 20 -59.66 -81.98 19.26
N ILE A 21 -58.91 -83.06 19.04
CA ILE A 21 -57.43 -83.03 18.96
C ILE A 21 -56.95 -82.07 17.86
N TYR A 22 -57.60 -82.07 16.68
CA TYR A 22 -57.22 -81.18 15.57
C TYR A 22 -57.55 -79.71 15.86
N ILE A 23 -58.69 -79.45 16.50
CA ILE A 23 -59.11 -78.12 16.97
C ILE A 23 -58.12 -77.60 18.04
N ASP A 24 -57.71 -78.44 18.99
CA ASP A 24 -56.72 -78.05 20.01
C ASP A 24 -55.30 -77.91 19.45
N SER A 25 -54.96 -78.63 18.38
CA SER A 25 -53.73 -78.37 17.63
C SER A 25 -53.79 -77.04 16.87
N MET A 26 -54.95 -76.67 16.31
CA MET A 26 -55.13 -75.38 15.65
C MET A 26 -55.06 -74.23 16.65
N LYS A 27 -55.75 -74.31 17.81
CA LYS A 27 -55.64 -73.32 18.89
C LYS A 27 -54.17 -73.08 19.31
N LYS A 28 -53.38 -74.15 19.47
CA LYS A 28 -51.96 -74.04 19.82
C LYS A 28 -51.14 -73.36 18.72
N ASN A 29 -51.41 -73.65 17.46
CA ASN A 29 -50.78 -72.96 16.33
C ASN A 29 -51.20 -71.47 16.27
N ASP A 30 -52.45 -71.14 16.59
CA ASP A 30 -52.95 -69.76 16.67
C ASP A 30 -52.30 -69.00 17.85
N ASP A 31 -52.15 -69.64 19.02
CA ASP A 31 -51.44 -69.11 20.19
C ASP A 31 -49.94 -68.90 19.92
N ASP A 32 -49.26 -69.86 19.28
CA ASP A 32 -47.85 -69.77 18.91
C ASP A 32 -47.62 -68.71 17.83
N THR A 33 -48.48 -68.61 16.82
CA THR A 33 -48.39 -67.55 15.80
C THR A 33 -48.72 -66.17 16.38
N PHE A 34 -49.64 -66.06 17.34
CA PHE A 34 -49.87 -64.83 18.09
C PHE A 34 -48.64 -64.44 18.94
N CYS A 35 -47.98 -65.41 19.59
CA CYS A 35 -46.72 -65.19 20.30
C CYS A 35 -45.60 -64.72 19.36
N LEU A 36 -45.44 -65.34 18.19
CA LEU A 36 -44.47 -64.91 17.17
C LEU A 36 -44.79 -63.52 16.62
N MET A 37 -46.07 -63.19 16.40
CA MET A 37 -46.48 -61.84 15.99
C MET A 37 -46.18 -60.80 17.08
N LYS A 38 -46.36 -61.16 18.36
CA LYS A 38 -46.01 -60.30 19.50
C LYS A 38 -44.50 -60.07 19.62
N TYR A 39 -43.68 -61.12 19.50
CA TYR A 39 -42.22 -60.97 19.52
C TYR A 39 -41.71 -60.17 18.33
N THR A 40 -42.18 -60.45 17.10
CA THR A 40 -41.80 -59.66 15.92
C THR A 40 -42.26 -58.21 16.00
N GLN A 41 -43.38 -57.88 16.67
CA GLN A 41 -43.74 -56.49 16.98
C GLN A 41 -42.75 -55.85 17.98
N GLN A 42 -42.35 -56.56 19.04
CA GLN A 42 -41.36 -56.09 20.01
C GLN A 42 -39.98 -55.87 19.36
N ASP A 43 -39.52 -56.80 18.52
CA ASP A 43 -38.28 -56.68 17.76
C ASP A 43 -38.34 -55.50 16.77
N ASN A 44 -39.46 -55.30 16.07
CA ASN A 44 -39.64 -54.15 15.18
C ASN A 44 -39.62 -52.80 15.93
N ILE A 45 -40.14 -52.75 17.16
CA ILE A 45 -40.00 -51.58 18.04
C ILE A 45 -38.54 -51.40 18.43
N ARG A 46 -37.85 -52.47 18.86
CA ARG A 46 -36.46 -52.41 19.32
C ARG A 46 -35.48 -52.06 18.18
N ILE A 47 -35.73 -52.53 16.97
CA ILE A 47 -34.99 -52.13 15.77
C ILE A 47 -35.16 -50.64 15.52
N LYS A 48 -36.39 -50.10 15.57
CA LYS A 48 -36.66 -48.65 15.42
C LYS A 48 -35.98 -47.80 16.49
N GLU A 49 -35.94 -48.26 17.74
CA GLU A 49 -35.17 -47.60 18.80
C GLU A 49 -33.67 -47.57 18.48
N LEU A 50 -33.11 -48.70 18.04
CA LEU A 50 -31.68 -48.81 17.72
C LEU A 50 -31.29 -48.03 16.47
N THR A 51 -32.13 -47.98 15.42
CA THR A 51 -31.86 -47.12 14.25
C THR A 51 -31.93 -45.64 14.63
N ALA A 52 -32.92 -45.21 15.42
CA ALA A 52 -33.00 -43.83 15.91
C ALA A 52 -31.79 -43.45 16.80
N GLN A 53 -31.29 -44.38 17.62
CA GLN A 53 -30.06 -44.17 18.40
C GLN A 53 -28.81 -44.10 17.51
N LEU A 54 -28.71 -44.96 16.49
CA LEU A 54 -27.62 -44.91 15.50
C LEU A 54 -27.63 -43.61 14.69
N GLU A 55 -28.79 -43.15 14.23
CA GLU A 55 -28.95 -41.85 13.56
C GLU A 55 -28.56 -40.69 14.50
N GLN A 56 -29.00 -40.72 15.76
CA GLN A 56 -28.64 -39.68 16.73
C GLN A 56 -27.14 -39.67 17.02
N CYS A 57 -26.49 -40.83 17.18
CA CYS A 57 -25.05 -40.94 17.40
C CYS A 57 -24.24 -40.60 16.14
N SER A 58 -24.72 -40.96 14.95
CA SER A 58 -24.16 -40.53 13.66
C SER A 58 -24.21 -39.00 13.53
N GLY A 59 -25.38 -38.40 13.76
CA GLY A 59 -25.55 -36.94 13.75
C GLY A 59 -24.70 -36.21 14.80
N LYS A 60 -24.52 -36.79 16.00
CA LYS A 60 -23.56 -36.29 17.01
C LYS A 60 -22.12 -36.39 16.50
N SER A 61 -21.71 -37.51 15.94
CA SER A 61 -20.37 -37.74 15.39
C SER A 61 -20.03 -36.77 14.23
N ILE A 62 -20.98 -36.56 13.31
CA ILE A 62 -20.81 -35.62 12.19
C ILE A 62 -20.70 -34.17 12.70
N LYS A 63 -21.53 -33.76 13.67
CA LYS A 63 -21.42 -32.44 14.30
C LYS A 63 -20.08 -32.25 15.01
N LEU A 64 -19.63 -33.27 15.77
CA LEU A 64 -18.35 -33.20 16.48
C LEU A 64 -17.17 -33.08 15.51
N LYS A 65 -17.17 -33.87 14.42
CA LYS A 65 -16.16 -33.79 13.35
C LYS A 65 -16.09 -32.38 12.75
N ARG A 66 -17.22 -31.79 12.34
CA ARG A 66 -17.27 -30.43 11.81
C ARG A 66 -16.66 -29.41 12.77
N VAL A 67 -17.08 -29.41 14.04
CA VAL A 67 -16.53 -28.50 15.06
C VAL A 67 -15.02 -28.70 15.26
N THR A 68 -14.51 -29.94 15.20
CA THR A 68 -13.06 -30.19 15.26
C THR A 68 -12.31 -29.77 13.99
N GLU A 69 -12.93 -29.84 12.82
CA GLU A 69 -12.34 -29.40 11.56
C GLU A 69 -12.33 -27.87 11.45
N GLU A 70 -13.43 -27.22 11.83
CA GLU A 70 -13.58 -25.77 12.00
C GLU A 70 -12.53 -25.24 12.99
N GLY A 71 -12.45 -25.80 14.21
CA GLY A 71 -11.45 -25.42 15.20
C GLY A 71 -10.01 -25.64 14.75
N ARG A 72 -9.74 -26.69 13.95
CA ARG A 72 -8.42 -26.92 13.34
C ARG A 72 -8.09 -25.89 12.26
N LEU A 73 -9.06 -25.47 11.46
CA LEU A 73 -8.88 -24.40 10.47
C LEU A 73 -8.65 -23.05 11.16
N GLU A 74 -9.37 -22.74 12.24
CA GLU A 74 -9.11 -21.56 13.07
C GLU A 74 -7.70 -21.58 13.67
N TYR A 75 -7.27 -22.72 14.22
CA TYR A 75 -5.90 -22.90 14.74
C TYR A 75 -4.83 -22.65 13.67
N TYR A 76 -4.97 -23.24 12.47
CA TYR A 76 -4.01 -23.00 11.39
C TYR A 76 -4.03 -21.56 10.87
N SER A 77 -5.20 -20.92 10.80
CA SER A 77 -5.30 -19.49 10.45
C SER A 77 -4.54 -18.64 11.46
N LEU A 78 -4.76 -18.90 12.76
CA LEU A 78 -4.10 -18.17 13.84
C LEU A 78 -2.58 -18.39 13.84
N GLN A 79 -2.13 -19.62 13.56
CA GLN A 79 -0.69 -19.93 13.42
C GLN A 79 -0.07 -19.14 12.26
N VAL A 80 -0.70 -19.12 11.09
CA VAL A 80 -0.23 -18.36 9.92
C VAL A 80 -0.24 -16.84 10.17
N GLU A 81 -1.19 -16.33 10.97
CA GLU A 81 -1.18 -14.94 11.43
C GLU A 81 -0.02 -14.66 12.40
N LEU A 82 0.24 -15.55 13.36
CA LEU A 82 1.37 -15.44 14.29
C LEU A 82 2.73 -15.46 13.56
N ASP A 83 2.91 -16.34 12.56
CA ASP A 83 4.13 -16.40 11.76
C ASP A 83 4.34 -15.12 10.94
N LYS A 84 3.27 -14.57 10.33
CA LYS A 84 3.32 -13.25 9.65
C LYS A 84 3.64 -12.10 10.61
N ILE A 85 3.11 -12.14 11.83
CA ILE A 85 3.42 -11.18 12.89
C ILE A 85 4.90 -11.29 13.30
N ALA A 86 5.42 -12.51 13.50
CA ALA A 86 6.82 -12.75 13.81
C ALA A 86 7.77 -12.23 12.70
N ASP A 87 7.45 -12.46 11.42
CA ASP A 87 8.24 -11.96 10.30
C ASP A 87 8.17 -10.44 10.11
N THR A 88 7.01 -9.83 10.34
CA THR A 88 6.89 -8.36 10.31
C THR A 88 7.63 -7.72 11.49
N PHE A 89 7.64 -8.35 12.68
CA PHE A 89 8.52 -7.95 13.79
C PHE A 89 10.01 -8.07 13.43
N ARG A 90 10.46 -9.19 12.84
CA ARG A 90 11.86 -9.37 12.39
C ARG A 90 12.29 -8.28 11.40
N ARG A 91 11.46 -7.98 10.40
CA ARG A 91 11.71 -6.90 9.41
C ARG A 91 11.74 -5.52 10.07
N SER A 92 10.77 -5.22 10.93
CA SER A 92 10.71 -3.96 11.68
C SER A 92 11.95 -3.76 12.57
N TYR A 93 12.41 -4.82 13.25
CA TYR A 93 13.62 -4.80 14.06
C TYR A 93 14.89 -4.56 13.21
N ALA A 94 15.01 -5.22 12.06
CA ALA A 94 16.12 -4.98 11.13
C ALA A 94 16.15 -3.53 10.62
N HIS A 95 15.01 -2.96 10.22
CA HIS A 95 14.92 -1.55 9.82
C HIS A 95 15.21 -0.58 10.98
N ARG A 96 14.77 -0.89 12.20
CA ARG A 96 15.14 -0.13 13.41
C ARG A 96 16.65 -0.14 13.61
N GLN A 97 17.31 -1.29 13.46
CA GLN A 97 18.76 -1.40 13.65
C GLN A 97 19.54 -0.63 12.57
N GLN A 98 19.11 -0.72 11.30
CA GLN A 98 19.65 0.09 10.20
C GLN A 98 19.47 1.59 10.45
N LEU A 99 18.31 2.01 10.98
CA LEU A 99 18.05 3.40 11.34
C LEU A 99 18.96 3.87 12.47
N ILE A 100 19.15 3.06 13.52
CA ILE A 100 20.08 3.38 14.62
C ILE A 100 21.51 3.57 14.09
N GLN A 101 22.01 2.66 13.25
CA GLN A 101 23.35 2.79 12.64
C GLN A 101 23.50 4.06 11.77
N ARG A 102 22.44 4.46 11.05
CA ARG A 102 22.41 5.73 10.29
C ARG A 102 22.41 6.96 11.21
N TRP A 103 21.69 6.91 12.34
CA TRP A 103 21.72 7.97 13.35
C TRP A 103 23.07 8.07 14.07
N GLU A 104 23.71 6.94 14.41
CA GLU A 104 25.06 6.90 15.00
C GLU A 104 26.11 7.50 14.05
N THR A 105 26.09 7.11 12.78
CA THR A 105 27.01 7.67 11.78
C THR A 105 26.75 9.16 11.50
N MET A 106 25.51 9.62 11.50
CA MET A 106 25.17 11.05 11.40
C MET A 106 25.65 11.82 12.63
N LEU A 107 25.48 11.28 13.84
CA LEU A 107 25.91 11.92 15.09
C LEU A 107 27.45 12.05 15.16
N VAL A 108 28.19 11.02 14.71
CA VAL A 108 29.65 11.09 14.56
C VAL A 108 30.09 12.09 13.48
N GLN A 109 29.32 12.25 12.39
CA GLN A 109 29.58 13.30 11.40
C GLN A 109 29.32 14.71 11.97
N MET A 110 28.26 14.89 12.75
CA MET A 110 27.92 16.15 13.41
C MET A 110 29.00 16.56 14.41
N GLN A 111 29.43 15.66 15.31
CA GLN A 111 30.55 15.91 16.24
C GLN A 111 31.86 16.33 15.53
N ARG A 112 32.13 15.76 14.34
CA ARG A 112 33.28 16.18 13.51
C ARG A 112 33.10 17.58 12.94
N LYS A 113 31.87 17.97 12.56
CA LYS A 113 31.55 19.33 12.10
C LYS A 113 31.66 20.35 13.23
N ASP A 114 31.17 20.03 14.42
CA ASP A 114 31.27 20.91 15.60
C ASP A 114 32.75 21.18 15.94
N TYR A 115 33.58 20.13 15.95
CA TYR A 115 35.03 20.25 16.16
C TYR A 115 35.78 21.02 15.05
N ASP A 116 35.31 20.95 13.79
CA ASP A 116 35.82 21.78 12.71
C ASP A 116 35.34 23.24 12.81
N ILE A 117 34.12 23.48 13.31
CA ILE A 117 33.58 24.82 13.62
C ILE A 117 34.38 25.47 14.75
N ASP A 118 34.68 24.77 15.84
CA ASP A 118 35.54 25.25 16.93
C ASP A 118 36.93 25.66 16.40
N LYS A 119 37.53 24.81 15.55
CA LYS A 119 38.80 25.15 14.88
C LYS A 119 38.70 26.37 13.96
N LEU A 120 37.57 26.62 13.34
CA LEU A 120 37.35 27.81 12.52
C LEU A 120 37.11 29.05 13.40
N ALA A 121 36.39 28.93 14.51
CA ALA A 121 36.21 29.98 15.51
C ALA A 121 37.55 30.42 16.13
N ILE A 122 38.40 29.47 16.54
CA ILE A 122 39.75 29.75 17.06
C ILE A 122 40.59 30.50 16.01
N LYS A 123 40.57 30.05 14.75
CA LYS A 123 41.28 30.75 13.65
C LYS A 123 40.72 32.15 13.42
N PHE A 124 39.40 32.34 13.48
CA PHE A 124 38.74 33.63 13.31
C PHE A 124 39.10 34.63 14.43
N VAL A 125 39.19 34.16 15.68
CA VAL A 125 39.71 34.97 16.79
C VAL A 125 41.17 35.35 16.54
N GLN A 126 42.01 34.40 16.10
CA GLN A 126 43.42 34.68 15.78
C GLN A 126 43.59 35.68 14.62
N THR A 127 42.79 35.59 13.55
CA THR A 127 42.83 36.59 12.46
C THR A 127 42.26 37.93 12.88
N LYS A 128 41.22 37.98 13.72
CA LYS A 128 40.66 39.23 14.28
C LYS A 128 41.68 39.97 15.17
N VAL A 129 42.48 39.24 15.97
CA VAL A 129 43.58 39.81 16.75
C VAL A 129 44.70 40.34 15.83
N ARG A 130 45.10 39.57 14.81
CA ARG A 130 46.11 40.02 13.82
C ARG A 130 45.66 41.24 13.02
N ALA A 131 44.37 41.33 12.68
CA ALA A 131 43.79 42.49 12.01
C ALA A 131 43.91 43.75 12.88
N ARG A 132 43.47 43.68 14.14
CA ARG A 132 43.60 44.79 15.11
C ARG A 132 45.05 45.25 15.31
N ALA A 133 46.00 44.32 15.38
CA ALA A 133 47.42 44.67 15.47
C ALA A 133 47.92 45.42 14.22
N LYS A 134 47.47 45.04 13.01
CA LYS A 134 47.80 45.77 11.78
C LYS A 134 47.05 47.10 11.63
N GLU A 135 45.84 47.22 12.17
CA GLU A 135 45.14 48.52 12.27
C GLU A 135 45.91 49.48 13.20
N GLN A 136 46.45 48.98 14.31
CA GLN A 136 47.29 49.74 15.23
C GLN A 136 48.60 50.19 14.54
N GLU A 137 49.40 49.27 13.98
CA GLU A 137 50.62 49.61 13.22
C GLU A 137 50.34 50.67 12.13
N LEU A 138 49.23 50.52 11.39
CA LEU A 138 48.88 51.43 10.30
C LEU A 138 48.41 52.80 10.83
N SER A 139 47.83 52.88 12.03
CA SER A 139 47.54 54.14 12.71
C SER A 139 48.81 54.85 13.20
N GLU A 140 49.78 54.11 13.72
CA GLU A 140 51.08 54.63 14.14
C GLU A 140 51.89 55.14 12.94
N GLN A 141 51.91 54.39 11.83
CA GLN A 141 52.55 54.82 10.58
C GLN A 141 51.93 56.08 9.99
N LYS A 142 50.59 56.24 10.06
CA LYS A 142 49.92 57.50 9.68
C LYS A 142 50.34 58.67 10.56
N LEU A 143 50.33 58.49 11.89
CA LEU A 143 50.75 59.54 12.84
C LEU A 143 52.23 59.90 12.70
N PHE A 144 53.09 58.94 12.35
CA PHE A 144 54.49 59.18 12.02
C PHE A 144 54.63 59.97 10.71
N TYR A 145 53.97 59.54 9.64
CA TYR A 145 53.97 60.24 8.34
C TYR A 145 53.45 61.68 8.44
N GLU A 146 52.42 61.92 9.25
CA GLU A 146 51.93 63.27 9.53
C GLU A 146 52.92 64.16 10.29
N ARG A 147 53.80 63.60 11.13
CA ARG A 147 54.87 64.35 11.80
C ARG A 147 55.97 64.68 10.81
N GLU A 148 56.45 63.68 10.06
CA GLU A 148 57.42 63.86 8.98
C GLU A 148 56.96 64.91 7.96
N GLN A 149 55.67 64.94 7.56
CA GLN A 149 55.14 66.02 6.70
C GLN A 149 55.26 67.40 7.35
N LYS A 150 54.93 67.54 8.64
CA LYS A 150 55.00 68.82 9.37
C LYS A 150 56.46 69.27 9.55
N ASP A 151 57.38 68.35 9.81
CA ASP A 151 58.82 68.63 9.96
C ASP A 151 59.49 68.95 8.61
N ASN A 152 59.04 68.34 7.50
CA ASN A 152 59.42 68.75 6.15
C ASN A 152 58.94 70.18 5.85
N ILE A 153 57.69 70.53 6.16
CA ILE A 153 57.18 71.91 6.01
C ILE A 153 57.99 72.91 6.85
N ILE A 154 58.38 72.55 8.08
CA ILE A 154 59.22 73.39 8.95
C ILE A 154 60.62 73.57 8.34
N THR A 155 61.24 72.51 7.82
CA THR A 155 62.58 72.59 7.22
C THR A 155 62.59 73.32 5.88
N GLU A 156 61.55 73.19 5.04
CA GLU A 156 61.36 74.02 3.85
C GLU A 156 61.27 75.51 4.20
N ASN A 157 60.49 75.88 5.23
CA ASN A 157 60.42 77.26 5.71
C ASN A 157 61.78 77.78 6.22
N LEU A 158 62.60 76.94 6.86
CA LEU A 158 63.96 77.30 7.30
C LEU A 158 64.93 77.44 6.11
N ILE A 159 64.82 76.59 5.08
CA ILE A 159 65.55 76.71 3.83
C ILE A 159 65.17 78.03 3.14
N ASP A 160 63.89 78.39 3.11
CA ASP A 160 63.42 79.62 2.49
C ASP A 160 63.91 80.87 3.24
N LEU A 161 63.88 80.85 4.58
CA LEU A 161 64.46 81.91 5.43
C LEU A 161 65.98 82.04 5.27
N THR A 162 66.71 80.94 5.12
CA THR A 162 68.17 80.97 4.88
C THR A 162 68.51 81.41 3.46
N ASN A 163 67.76 81.00 2.45
CA ASN A 163 67.86 81.52 1.07
C ASN A 163 67.61 83.03 1.02
N ARG A 164 66.56 83.54 1.68
CA ARG A 164 66.30 84.99 1.80
C ARG A 164 67.44 85.75 2.49
N LYS A 165 68.10 85.16 3.50
CA LYS A 165 69.32 85.72 4.12
C LYS A 165 70.51 85.70 3.15
N LEU A 166 70.71 84.59 2.44
CA LEU A 166 71.81 84.38 1.48
C LEU A 166 71.72 85.36 0.30
N ILE A 167 70.52 85.61 -0.24
CA ILE A 167 70.26 86.62 -1.27
C ILE A 167 70.63 88.03 -0.76
N LYS A 168 70.21 88.39 0.46
CA LYS A 168 70.58 89.67 1.09
C LYS A 168 72.10 89.81 1.30
N LEU A 169 72.80 88.73 1.64
CA LEU A 169 74.26 88.72 1.77
C LEU A 169 74.97 88.85 0.41
N LYS A 170 74.50 88.15 -0.64
CA LYS A 170 75.01 88.32 -2.02
C LYS A 170 74.83 89.76 -2.53
N ALA A 171 73.70 90.40 -2.25
CA ALA A 171 73.45 91.80 -2.60
C ALA A 171 74.41 92.77 -1.86
N LYS A 172 74.64 92.56 -0.56
CA LYS A 172 75.66 93.30 0.20
C LYS A 172 77.08 93.07 -0.34
N GLN A 173 77.41 91.82 -0.71
CA GLN A 173 78.72 91.51 -1.28
C GLN A 173 78.93 92.21 -2.64
N LYS A 174 77.91 92.25 -3.51
CA LYS A 174 77.97 92.97 -4.80
C LYS A 174 78.22 94.46 -4.59
N THR A 175 77.42 95.12 -3.74
CA THR A 175 77.60 96.56 -3.45
C THR A 175 78.91 96.88 -2.72
N SER A 176 79.49 95.93 -1.99
CA SER A 176 80.84 96.07 -1.42
C SER A 176 81.96 95.91 -2.47
N LYS A 177 81.77 95.06 -3.49
CA LYS A 177 82.72 94.93 -4.61
C LYS A 177 82.69 96.16 -5.52
N GLU A 178 81.50 96.66 -5.85
CA GLU A 178 81.34 97.88 -6.65
C GLU A 178 82.07 99.08 -6.01
N LYS A 179 81.98 99.22 -4.68
CA LYS A 179 82.75 100.21 -3.92
C LYS A 179 84.26 99.95 -3.90
N GLN A 180 84.69 98.69 -3.83
CA GLN A 180 86.11 98.33 -3.89
C GLN A 180 86.70 98.65 -5.27
N GLU A 181 85.97 98.39 -6.35
CA GLU A 181 86.34 98.69 -7.73
C GLU A 181 86.44 100.21 -7.96
N GLN A 182 85.48 100.99 -7.43
CA GLN A 182 85.56 102.46 -7.39
C GLN A 182 86.82 102.96 -6.68
N LEU A 183 87.06 102.51 -5.44
CA LEU A 183 88.26 102.90 -4.67
C LEU A 183 89.57 102.48 -5.34
N GLN A 184 89.58 101.38 -6.10
CA GLN A 184 90.74 100.98 -6.89
C GLN A 184 90.98 101.92 -8.09
N ALA A 185 89.93 102.40 -8.74
CA ALA A 185 90.04 103.42 -9.79
C ALA A 185 90.54 104.77 -9.23
N ASP A 186 90.05 105.19 -8.06
CA ASP A 186 90.50 106.41 -7.37
C ASP A 186 91.98 106.30 -6.94
N VAL A 187 92.41 105.15 -6.41
CA VAL A 187 93.83 104.89 -6.11
C VAL A 187 94.69 104.87 -7.38
N PHE A 188 94.15 104.45 -8.52
CA PHE A 188 94.87 104.48 -9.79
C PHE A 188 95.02 105.91 -10.34
N SER A 189 93.97 106.73 -10.29
CA SER A 189 94.03 108.13 -10.74
C SER A 189 94.93 109.00 -9.83
N LEU A 190 94.91 108.78 -8.52
CA LEU A 190 95.85 109.41 -7.59
C LEU A 190 97.31 108.99 -7.87
N LYS A 191 97.55 107.73 -8.27
CA LYS A 191 98.89 107.26 -8.66
C LYS A 191 99.38 107.90 -9.96
N THR A 192 98.53 108.10 -10.98
CA THR A 192 98.97 108.76 -12.22
C THR A 192 99.25 110.24 -12.00
N VAL A 193 98.47 110.94 -11.17
CA VAL A 193 98.78 112.32 -10.73
C VAL A 193 100.10 112.38 -9.97
N LEU A 194 100.35 111.46 -9.02
CA LEU A 194 101.61 111.39 -8.29
C LEU A 194 102.81 111.18 -9.22
N VAL A 195 102.72 110.25 -10.17
CA VAL A 195 103.79 110.01 -11.16
C VAL A 195 104.03 111.24 -12.03
N ASN A 196 102.98 111.96 -12.44
CA ASN A 196 103.15 113.20 -13.22
C ASN A 196 103.88 114.29 -12.42
N THR A 197 103.46 114.57 -11.19
CA THR A 197 104.13 115.57 -10.32
C THR A 197 105.57 115.16 -9.97
N GLN A 198 105.85 113.86 -9.80
CA GLN A 198 107.21 113.35 -9.64
C GLN A 198 108.08 113.59 -10.89
N ASN A 199 107.53 113.38 -12.08
CA ASN A 199 108.23 113.65 -13.34
C ASN A 199 108.50 115.16 -13.53
N GLU A 200 107.61 116.03 -13.05
CA GLU A 200 107.80 117.49 -13.06
C GLU A 200 108.93 117.91 -12.11
N CYS A 201 108.94 117.42 -10.87
CA CYS A 201 110.04 117.66 -9.91
C CYS A 201 111.40 117.14 -10.45
N GLN A 202 111.40 116.04 -11.21
CA GLN A 202 112.63 115.55 -11.86
C GLN A 202 113.15 116.49 -12.96
N ARG A 203 112.26 117.14 -13.73
CA ARG A 203 112.64 118.15 -14.74
C ARG A 203 113.27 119.38 -14.10
N GLU A 204 112.71 119.87 -12.99
CA GLU A 204 113.31 120.99 -12.23
C GLU A 204 114.66 120.60 -11.61
N HIS A 205 114.81 119.38 -11.10
CA HIS A 205 116.10 118.89 -10.63
C HIS A 205 117.17 118.81 -11.73
N THR A 206 116.80 118.49 -12.98
CA THR A 206 117.76 118.51 -14.09
C THR A 206 118.26 119.92 -14.42
N SER A 207 117.38 120.91 -14.56
CA SER A 207 117.79 122.29 -14.90
C SER A 207 118.60 122.95 -13.77
N ILE A 208 118.27 122.68 -12.50
CA ILE A 208 119.07 123.10 -11.35
C ILE A 208 120.50 122.54 -11.40
N ASN A 209 120.70 121.32 -11.90
CA ASN A 209 122.01 120.70 -11.99
C ASN A 209 122.84 121.26 -13.17
N GLU A 210 122.23 121.61 -14.30
CA GLU A 210 122.90 122.30 -15.41
C GLU A 210 123.47 123.66 -14.97
N ILE A 211 122.69 124.44 -14.21
CA ILE A 211 123.12 125.72 -13.63
C ILE A 211 124.34 125.53 -12.72
N LYS A 212 124.36 124.49 -11.88
CA LYS A 212 125.51 124.18 -11.01
C LYS A 212 126.79 123.81 -11.77
N VAL A 213 126.68 123.17 -12.94
CA VAL A 213 127.84 122.85 -13.79
C VAL A 213 128.47 124.12 -14.35
N ASN A 214 127.66 125.05 -14.87
CA ASN A 214 128.14 126.31 -15.43
C ASN A 214 128.91 127.18 -14.41
N ILE A 215 128.49 127.20 -13.14
CA ILE A 215 129.18 127.91 -12.05
C ILE A 215 130.60 127.34 -11.83
N ARG A 216 130.77 126.02 -11.85
CA ARG A 216 132.08 125.37 -11.65
C ARG A 216 133.09 125.72 -12.74
N ILE A 217 132.64 125.83 -13.99
CA ILE A 217 133.49 126.18 -15.13
C ILE A 217 134.10 127.59 -14.93
N LYS A 218 133.28 128.57 -14.53
CA LYS A 218 133.73 129.95 -14.29
C LYS A 218 134.74 130.08 -13.14
N GLN A 219 134.69 129.21 -12.13
CA GLN A 219 135.67 129.20 -11.04
C GLN A 219 137.06 128.74 -11.52
N GLN A 220 137.13 127.76 -12.41
CA GLN A 220 138.40 127.19 -12.91
C GLN A 220 139.19 128.13 -13.85
N GLU A 221 138.54 129.13 -14.43
CA GLU A 221 139.22 130.15 -15.25
C GLU A 221 140.04 131.11 -14.38
N LEU A 222 139.54 131.43 -13.18
CA LEU A 222 140.11 132.44 -12.28
C LEU A 222 141.41 131.96 -11.60
N GLU A 223 141.51 130.68 -11.25
CA GLU A 223 142.73 130.11 -10.66
C GLU A 223 143.94 130.11 -11.60
N LYS A 224 143.70 129.93 -12.91
CA LYS A 224 144.75 129.85 -13.93
C LYS A 224 145.49 131.17 -14.12
N LEU A 225 144.85 132.30 -13.84
CA LEU A 225 145.47 133.63 -13.90
C LEU A 225 146.43 133.88 -12.74
N LYS A 226 146.11 133.41 -11.52
CA LYS A 226 146.96 133.61 -10.33
C LYS A 226 148.34 132.97 -10.49
N LYS A 227 148.38 131.70 -10.91
CA LYS A 227 149.61 130.89 -11.04
C LYS A 227 150.64 131.44 -12.04
N ARG A 228 150.24 132.34 -12.95
CA ARG A 228 151.18 133.02 -13.88
C ARG A 228 151.94 134.18 -13.23
N HIS A 229 151.46 134.73 -12.11
CA HIS A 229 152.06 135.92 -11.51
C HIS A 229 153.25 135.57 -10.59
N GLU A 230 153.24 134.38 -9.98
CA GLU A 230 154.29 133.90 -9.06
C GLU A 230 155.59 133.57 -9.82
N GLN A 231 155.48 132.87 -10.96
CA GLN A 231 156.60 132.36 -11.76
C GLN A 231 157.55 133.42 -12.35
N ILE A 232 157.21 134.71 -12.24
CA ILE A 232 158.03 135.83 -12.72
C ILE A 232 158.98 136.35 -11.63
N LEU A 233 158.67 136.13 -10.34
CA LEU A 233 159.48 136.63 -9.22
C LEU A 233 160.75 135.80 -9.00
N ASP A 234 160.63 134.47 -8.97
CA ASP A 234 161.74 133.56 -8.66
C ASP A 234 162.92 133.68 -9.63
N ARG A 235 162.63 133.98 -10.90
CA ARG A 235 163.63 134.08 -11.97
C ARG A 235 164.62 135.23 -11.81
N LYS A 236 164.38 136.17 -10.87
CA LYS A 236 165.27 137.31 -10.62
C LYS A 236 166.44 136.99 -9.69
N TYR A 237 166.34 135.98 -8.82
CA TYR A 237 167.30 135.78 -7.72
C TYR A 237 168.50 134.88 -8.05
N TYR A 238 168.42 134.03 -9.08
CA TYR A 238 169.37 132.91 -9.26
C TYR A 238 170.62 133.20 -10.11
N ILE A 239 170.90 134.46 -10.47
CA ILE A 239 171.89 134.82 -11.51
C ILE A 239 173.25 135.32 -10.95
N LEU A 240 173.45 135.37 -9.61
CA LEU A 240 174.46 136.26 -9.01
C LEU A 240 175.81 135.66 -8.52
N ASN A 241 176.15 134.35 -8.67
CA ASN A 241 177.44 133.76 -8.20
C ASN A 241 177.90 132.51 -9.04
N GLU A 242 179.21 132.17 -9.07
CA GLU A 242 179.89 131.21 -10.02
C GLU A 242 180.93 130.25 -9.31
N LYS A 243 181.87 129.43 -9.88
CA LYS A 243 182.44 129.13 -11.24
C LYS A 243 183.30 127.80 -11.24
N PHE A 244 184.02 127.49 -12.35
CA PHE A 244 185.16 126.50 -12.53
C PHE A 244 184.86 124.97 -12.55
N SER A 245 185.69 124.03 -13.05
CA SER A 245 186.60 123.92 -14.24
C SER A 245 186.89 122.40 -14.54
N THR A 246 187.66 122.00 -15.58
CA THR A 246 187.49 120.67 -16.25
C THR A 246 188.50 119.50 -16.09
N ASP A 247 189.82 119.72 -16.00
CA ASP A 247 190.76 118.73 -16.62
C ASP A 247 191.14 117.45 -15.83
N GLU A 248 190.74 117.29 -14.56
CA GLU A 248 191.18 116.15 -13.72
C GLU A 248 190.42 114.82 -13.93
N LYS A 249 189.46 114.76 -14.88
CA LYS A 249 188.41 113.71 -14.86
C LYS A 249 188.71 112.40 -15.59
N LEU A 250 189.59 112.38 -16.60
CA LEU A 250 189.69 111.23 -17.53
C LEU A 250 190.27 109.95 -16.90
N VAL A 251 191.34 110.06 -16.12
CA VAL A 251 192.14 108.90 -15.62
C VAL A 251 191.33 107.97 -14.68
N LYS A 252 190.17 108.38 -14.17
CA LYS A 252 189.32 107.56 -13.30
C LYS A 252 188.31 106.66 -14.04
N PHE A 253 188.08 106.85 -15.34
CA PHE A 253 187.03 106.12 -16.06
C PHE A 253 187.44 104.72 -16.56
N GLU A 254 188.71 104.51 -16.90
CA GLU A 254 189.15 103.26 -17.55
C GLU A 254 189.12 102.06 -16.59
N ASN A 255 189.58 102.23 -15.34
CA ASN A 255 189.67 101.15 -14.35
C ASN A 255 188.32 100.57 -13.87
N LEU A 256 187.18 101.22 -14.17
CA LEU A 256 185.86 100.72 -13.79
C LEU A 256 185.31 99.67 -14.78
N MET A 257 185.62 99.81 -16.06
CA MET A 257 184.96 99.07 -17.15
C MET A 257 185.22 97.55 -17.14
N GLU A 258 186.41 97.09 -16.75
CA GLU A 258 186.73 95.65 -16.71
C GLU A 258 186.01 94.88 -15.60
N SER A 259 185.52 95.57 -14.57
CA SER A 259 184.88 94.93 -13.42
C SER A 259 183.44 94.48 -13.72
N GLU A 260 182.66 95.35 -14.39
CA GLU A 260 181.26 95.12 -14.76
C GLU A 260 181.07 93.90 -15.68
N GLN A 261 181.92 93.73 -16.70
CA GLN A 261 181.75 92.68 -17.71
C GLN A 261 181.75 91.26 -17.14
N LYS A 262 182.52 91.01 -16.07
CA LYS A 262 182.61 89.68 -15.42
C LYS A 262 181.40 89.35 -14.56
N TYR A 263 180.65 90.35 -14.08
CA TYR A 263 179.40 90.15 -13.35
C TYR A 263 178.23 89.79 -14.28
N GLN A 264 178.17 90.44 -15.45
CA GLN A 264 177.04 90.37 -16.37
C GLN A 264 176.86 89.00 -17.07
N THR A 265 177.93 88.22 -17.20
CA THR A 265 177.89 86.88 -17.82
C THR A 265 177.26 85.82 -16.92
N ASN A 266 177.55 85.83 -15.61
CA ASN A 266 176.99 84.89 -14.64
C ASN A 266 175.47 85.05 -14.46
N LEU A 267 174.97 86.30 -14.45
CA LEU A 267 173.55 86.60 -14.29
C LEU A 267 172.70 85.94 -15.41
N ASN A 268 173.19 86.01 -16.65
CA ASN A 268 172.54 85.43 -17.83
C ASN A 268 172.42 83.90 -17.77
N HIS A 269 173.35 83.20 -17.10
CA HIS A 269 173.30 81.73 -16.99
C HIS A 269 172.26 81.25 -15.98
N GLN A 270 172.01 82.03 -14.90
CA GLN A 270 170.94 81.73 -13.94
C GLN A 270 169.55 81.98 -14.55
N TYR A 271 169.39 83.08 -15.30
CA TYR A 271 168.11 83.44 -15.94
C TYR A 271 167.57 82.34 -16.87
N LYS A 272 168.44 81.71 -17.67
CA LYS A 272 168.03 80.62 -18.58
C LYS A 272 167.44 79.41 -17.83
N LYS A 273 168.09 78.96 -16.75
CA LYS A 273 167.62 77.81 -15.95
C LYS A 273 166.26 78.08 -15.29
N LEU A 274 166.04 79.30 -14.80
CA LEU A 274 164.74 79.70 -14.24
C LEU A 274 163.64 79.74 -15.31
N SER A 275 163.95 80.22 -16.52
CA SER A 275 163.01 80.25 -17.65
C SER A 275 162.54 78.84 -18.07
N GLU A 276 163.46 77.87 -18.13
CA GLU A 276 163.15 76.47 -18.47
C GLU A 276 162.22 75.82 -17.42
N ILE A 277 162.50 76.02 -16.14
CA ILE A 277 161.66 75.53 -15.03
C ILE A 277 160.25 76.16 -15.08
N PHE A 278 160.18 77.48 -15.33
CA PHE A 278 158.90 78.19 -15.47
C PHE A 278 158.07 77.65 -16.65
N PHE A 279 158.70 77.41 -17.80
CA PHE A 279 158.02 76.85 -18.99
C PHE A 279 157.48 75.43 -18.72
N GLN A 280 158.28 74.55 -18.10
CA GLN A 280 157.81 73.21 -17.72
C GLN A 280 156.65 73.26 -16.71
N SER A 281 156.70 74.15 -15.73
CA SER A 281 155.63 74.32 -14.74
C SER A 281 154.35 74.86 -15.36
N ASN A 282 154.44 75.83 -16.26
CA ASN A 282 153.29 76.40 -16.97
C ASN A 282 152.62 75.37 -17.90
N ASN A 283 153.41 74.53 -18.59
CA ASN A 283 152.86 73.44 -19.41
C ASN A 283 152.10 72.40 -18.56
N LYS A 284 152.57 72.07 -17.36
CA LYS A 284 151.84 71.21 -16.40
C LYS A 284 150.54 71.88 -15.93
N LEU A 285 150.57 73.18 -15.61
CA LEU A 285 149.37 73.95 -15.23
C LEU A 285 148.31 73.96 -16.36
N LEU A 286 148.74 74.17 -17.61
CA LEU A 286 147.87 74.16 -18.80
C LEU A 286 147.29 72.77 -19.09
N PHE A 287 148.02 71.70 -18.78
CA PHE A 287 147.51 70.32 -18.87
C PHE A 287 146.43 70.05 -17.81
N ILE A 288 146.67 70.43 -16.55
CA ILE A 288 145.69 70.28 -15.46
C ILE A 288 144.41 71.09 -15.78
N ARG A 289 144.54 72.35 -16.22
CA ARG A 289 143.39 73.20 -16.61
C ARG A 289 142.58 72.66 -17.81
N LYS A 290 143.16 71.78 -18.63
CA LYS A 290 142.40 71.10 -19.70
C LYS A 290 141.58 69.95 -19.13
N HIS A 291 142.13 69.17 -18.20
CA HIS A 291 141.39 68.11 -17.51
C HIS A 291 140.32 68.66 -16.56
N GLU A 292 140.59 69.74 -15.84
CA GLU A 292 139.62 70.49 -15.03
C GLU A 292 138.36 70.83 -15.86
N LYS A 293 138.55 71.43 -17.04
CA LYS A 293 137.45 71.75 -17.97
C LYS A 293 136.77 70.52 -18.59
N GLN A 294 137.47 69.41 -18.78
CA GLN A 294 136.84 68.16 -19.19
C GLN A 294 135.91 67.65 -18.09
N TYR A 295 136.38 67.62 -16.83
CA TYR A 295 135.55 67.23 -15.70
C TYR A 295 134.37 68.19 -15.46
N GLU A 296 134.51 69.50 -15.68
CA GLU A 296 133.37 70.43 -15.67
C GLU A 296 132.30 70.06 -16.71
N ILE A 297 132.72 69.73 -17.93
CA ILE A 297 131.81 69.31 -19.03
C ILE A 297 131.15 67.96 -18.70
N ASP A 298 131.92 67.00 -18.18
CA ASP A 298 131.40 65.68 -17.78
C ASP A 298 130.41 65.79 -16.62
N ILE A 299 130.71 66.62 -15.60
CA ILE A 299 129.80 66.91 -14.49
C ILE A 299 128.50 67.55 -15.01
N GLN A 300 128.57 68.50 -15.95
CA GLN A 300 127.38 69.06 -16.59
C GLN A 300 126.61 68.01 -17.40
N ALA A 301 127.29 67.10 -18.10
CA ALA A 301 126.66 66.00 -18.82
C ALA A 301 125.91 65.05 -17.87
N TYR A 302 126.54 64.65 -16.75
CA TYR A 302 125.92 63.82 -15.72
C TYR A 302 124.76 64.53 -15.00
N GLN A 303 124.87 65.83 -14.69
CA GLN A 303 123.77 66.61 -14.11
C GLN A 303 122.55 66.69 -15.04
N ASN A 304 122.79 66.84 -16.35
CA ASN A 304 121.75 66.79 -17.38
C ASN A 304 121.16 65.38 -17.54
N GLN A 305 121.96 64.33 -17.43
CA GLN A 305 121.50 62.94 -17.41
C GLN A 305 120.63 62.65 -16.18
N ILE A 306 121.03 63.12 -14.99
CA ILE A 306 120.24 63.01 -13.76
C ILE A 306 118.90 63.76 -13.89
N HIS A 307 118.85 64.93 -14.53
CA HIS A 307 117.59 65.61 -14.82
C HIS A 307 116.70 64.82 -15.78
N LYS A 308 117.26 64.23 -16.85
CA LYS A 308 116.50 63.34 -17.76
C LYS A 308 115.93 62.13 -17.02
N MET A 309 116.73 61.47 -16.18
CA MET A 309 116.30 60.32 -15.37
C MET A 309 115.21 60.69 -14.35
N LYS A 310 115.34 61.82 -13.65
CA LYS A 310 114.28 62.35 -12.75
C LYS A 310 112.99 62.65 -13.50
N ASN A 311 113.07 63.21 -14.71
CA ASN A 311 111.89 63.45 -15.53
C ASN A 311 111.24 62.14 -16.02
N GLN A 312 112.02 61.10 -16.30
CA GLN A 312 111.50 59.77 -16.61
C GLN A 312 110.83 59.10 -15.39
N ILE A 313 111.40 59.24 -14.19
CA ILE A 313 110.76 58.78 -12.94
C ILE A 313 109.41 59.49 -12.75
N ASN A 314 109.37 60.84 -12.82
CA ASN A 314 108.13 61.61 -12.72
C ASN A 314 107.07 61.21 -13.78
N GLN A 315 107.50 60.80 -14.98
CA GLN A 315 106.61 60.29 -16.03
C GLN A 315 106.06 58.89 -15.70
N LEU A 316 106.90 58.01 -15.13
CA LEU A 316 106.47 56.68 -14.66
C LEU A 316 105.53 56.78 -13.46
N ASP A 317 105.78 57.68 -12.51
CA ASP A 317 104.89 57.93 -11.37
C ASP A 317 103.51 58.44 -11.84
N GLN A 318 103.47 59.33 -12.83
CA GLN A 318 102.22 59.77 -13.46
C GLN A 318 101.50 58.67 -14.25
N GLN A 319 102.23 57.69 -14.80
CA GLN A 319 101.63 56.51 -15.43
C GLN A 319 101.09 55.54 -14.37
N LEU A 320 101.81 55.36 -13.25
CA LEU A 320 101.42 54.49 -12.14
C LEU A 320 100.15 55.01 -11.44
N LEU A 321 100.03 56.33 -11.21
CA LEU A 321 98.81 56.96 -10.72
C LEU A 321 97.61 56.71 -11.66
N LYS A 322 97.78 56.88 -12.96
CA LYS A 322 96.73 56.58 -13.96
C LYS A 322 96.37 55.09 -14.01
N GLN A 323 97.33 54.20 -13.78
CA GLN A 323 97.07 52.76 -13.65
C GLN A 323 96.27 52.45 -12.38
N GLN A 324 96.55 53.11 -11.26
CA GLN A 324 95.73 53.00 -10.05
C GLN A 324 94.30 53.50 -10.27
N GLU A 325 94.11 54.65 -10.91
CA GLU A 325 92.79 55.16 -11.30
C GLU A 325 92.01 54.17 -12.19
N LEU A 326 92.69 53.56 -13.17
CA LEU A 326 92.11 52.52 -14.03
C LEU A 326 91.74 51.25 -13.26
N ILE A 327 92.56 50.82 -12.30
CA ILE A 327 92.27 49.67 -11.43
C ILE A 327 91.03 49.95 -10.57
N TYR A 328 90.95 51.11 -9.90
CA TYR A 328 89.77 51.49 -9.11
C TYR A 328 88.49 51.58 -9.97
N HIS A 329 88.61 52.07 -11.22
CA HIS A 329 87.48 52.10 -12.15
C HIS A 329 87.05 50.68 -12.58
N GLN A 330 88.00 49.78 -12.83
CA GLN A 330 87.71 48.37 -13.14
C GLN A 330 87.12 47.62 -11.95
N ASP A 331 87.58 47.85 -10.71
CA ASP A 331 86.98 47.26 -9.51
C ASP A 331 85.56 47.78 -9.23
N PHE A 332 85.27 49.05 -9.55
CA PHE A 332 83.90 49.56 -9.49
C PHE A 332 82.99 48.89 -10.55
N ILE A 333 83.48 48.74 -11.79
CA ILE A 333 82.76 48.01 -12.85
C ILE A 333 82.53 46.56 -12.43
N LYS A 334 83.56 45.88 -11.91
CA LYS A 334 83.49 44.53 -11.38
C LYS A 334 82.43 44.42 -10.29
N GLN A 335 82.44 45.26 -9.27
CA GLN A 335 81.38 45.27 -8.25
C GLN A 335 79.99 45.51 -8.84
N SER A 336 79.85 46.33 -9.88
CA SER A 336 78.55 46.52 -10.56
C SER A 336 78.09 45.26 -11.30
N ILE A 337 79.03 44.52 -11.89
CA ILE A 337 78.80 43.25 -12.57
C ILE A 337 78.48 42.16 -11.55
N ASP A 338 79.24 42.02 -10.47
CA ASP A 338 79.00 41.07 -9.37
C ASP A 338 77.60 41.30 -8.76
N ARG A 339 77.25 42.56 -8.45
CA ARG A 339 75.89 42.92 -7.98
C ARG A 339 74.79 42.61 -9.01
N ARG A 340 75.10 42.56 -10.32
CA ARG A 340 74.16 42.13 -11.37
C ARG A 340 74.13 40.61 -11.54
N LEU A 341 75.28 39.95 -11.38
CA LEU A 341 75.49 38.51 -11.44
C LEU A 341 74.71 37.84 -10.31
N ASN A 342 74.86 38.26 -9.06
CA ASN A 342 74.15 37.69 -7.92
C ASN A 342 72.62 37.87 -8.05
N ARG A 343 72.15 38.98 -8.63
CA ARG A 343 70.73 39.19 -8.98
C ARG A 343 70.23 38.21 -10.05
N LEU A 344 71.08 37.87 -11.03
CA LEU A 344 70.77 36.93 -12.12
C LEU A 344 70.86 35.46 -11.67
N LEU A 345 71.80 35.14 -10.75
CA LEU A 345 71.96 33.83 -10.12
C LEU A 345 70.86 33.53 -9.08
N GLY A 346 70.03 34.52 -8.72
CA GLY A 346 68.93 34.35 -7.78
C GLY A 346 69.32 34.53 -6.30
N GLU A 347 70.55 34.92 -6.00
CA GLU A 347 71.01 35.29 -4.66
C GLU A 347 70.41 36.65 -4.22
N LYS A 348 69.12 36.60 -3.88
CA LYS A 348 68.44 37.64 -3.09
C LYS A 348 68.95 37.58 -1.65
N THR A 349 68.79 38.67 -0.91
CA THR A 349 69.10 38.71 0.54
C THR A 349 68.38 37.58 1.28
N ASN A 350 69.07 37.00 2.28
CA ASN A 350 68.62 35.79 3.00
C ASN A 350 67.17 35.89 3.51
N GLU A 351 66.75 37.08 3.92
CA GLU A 351 65.38 37.38 4.35
C GLU A 351 64.35 37.06 3.25
N LYS A 352 64.56 37.52 2.02
CA LYS A 352 63.64 37.30 0.89
C LYS A 352 63.62 35.83 0.46
N ASN A 353 64.73 35.13 0.61
CA ASN A 353 64.77 33.69 0.42
C ASN A 353 64.05 32.94 1.56
N SER A 354 64.10 33.46 2.80
CA SER A 354 63.30 32.95 3.93
C SER A 354 61.80 33.15 3.71
N GLU A 355 61.37 34.35 3.31
CA GLU A 355 59.97 34.67 2.97
C GLU A 355 59.42 33.78 1.85
N ILE A 356 60.19 33.61 0.76
CA ILE A 356 59.81 32.74 -0.36
C ILE A 356 59.72 31.28 0.10
N ASN A 357 60.67 30.79 0.91
CA ASN A 357 60.62 29.43 1.45
C ASN A 357 59.46 29.21 2.44
N LEU A 358 59.10 30.22 3.24
CA LEU A 358 57.91 30.20 4.08
C LEU A 358 56.64 30.13 3.21
N LYS A 359 56.54 30.95 2.16
CA LYS A 359 55.39 30.93 1.24
C LYS A 359 55.28 29.61 0.48
N ILE A 360 56.40 28.99 0.10
CA ILE A 360 56.44 27.64 -0.49
C ILE A 360 55.90 26.61 0.52
N ARG A 361 56.32 26.65 1.79
CA ARG A 361 55.80 25.75 2.84
C ARG A 361 54.31 25.96 3.12
N GLU A 362 53.82 27.21 3.11
CA GLU A 362 52.39 27.51 3.24
C GLU A 362 51.60 26.90 2.08
N LEU A 363 52.02 27.15 0.83
CA LEU A 363 51.37 26.61 -0.37
C LEU A 363 51.44 25.09 -0.45
N GLN A 364 52.54 24.47 0.00
CA GLN A 364 52.66 23.01 0.15
C GLN A 364 51.66 22.48 1.19
N ASN A 365 51.52 23.14 2.34
CA ASN A 365 50.57 22.76 3.38
C ASN A 365 49.10 22.97 2.95
N GLU A 366 48.80 23.97 2.12
CA GLU A 366 47.48 24.16 1.51
C GLU A 366 47.18 23.12 0.43
N ASN A 367 48.14 22.83 -0.46
CA ASN A 367 48.05 21.77 -1.46
C ASN A 367 47.83 20.39 -0.79
N ASN A 368 48.56 20.08 0.27
CA ASN A 368 48.39 18.83 1.02
C ASN A 368 47.00 18.73 1.69
N LYS A 369 46.46 19.83 2.22
CA LYS A 369 45.07 19.87 2.72
C LYS A 369 44.07 19.65 1.57
N LYS A 370 44.26 20.30 0.42
CA LYS A 370 43.38 20.13 -0.74
C LYS A 370 43.46 18.73 -1.37
N LYS A 371 44.61 18.08 -1.33
CA LYS A 371 44.72 16.64 -1.64
C LYS A 371 43.93 15.79 -0.66
N TYR A 372 44.10 15.99 0.64
CA TYR A 372 43.32 15.25 1.65
C TYR A 372 41.80 15.48 1.51
N GLU A 373 41.36 16.72 1.28
CA GLU A 373 39.95 17.02 0.99
C GLU A 373 39.47 16.31 -0.30
N TYR A 374 40.28 16.32 -1.37
CA TYR A 374 40.00 15.62 -2.61
C TYR A 374 39.91 14.10 -2.41
N ASP A 375 40.84 13.48 -1.68
CA ASP A 375 40.86 12.04 -1.42
C ASP A 375 39.65 11.60 -0.58
N GLN A 376 39.25 12.42 0.40
CA GLN A 376 38.01 12.21 1.16
C GLN A 376 36.77 12.29 0.27
N LEU A 377 36.66 13.31 -0.59
CA LEU A 377 35.56 13.44 -1.56
C LEU A 377 35.56 12.28 -2.57
N GLN A 378 36.73 11.85 -3.06
CA GLN A 378 36.84 10.72 -3.98
C GLN A 378 36.41 9.41 -3.32
N ASN A 379 36.68 9.23 -2.02
CA ASN A 379 36.20 8.08 -1.26
C ASN A 379 34.68 8.14 -0.97
N GLN A 380 34.13 9.32 -0.68
CA GLN A 380 32.67 9.51 -0.60
C GLN A 380 31.99 9.19 -1.94
N ILE A 381 32.57 9.61 -3.07
CA ILE A 381 32.09 9.27 -4.41
C ILE A 381 32.17 7.76 -4.68
N LYS A 382 33.20 7.04 -4.20
CA LYS A 382 33.25 5.56 -4.30
C LYS A 382 32.11 4.92 -3.52
N ILE A 383 31.90 5.31 -2.26
CA ILE A 383 30.83 4.79 -1.39
C ILE A 383 29.45 5.05 -2.03
N LEU A 384 29.18 6.28 -2.47
CA LEU A 384 27.91 6.62 -3.14
C LEU A 384 27.68 5.83 -4.44
N ASN A 385 28.74 5.55 -5.23
CA ASN A 385 28.62 4.70 -6.41
C ASN A 385 28.36 3.22 -6.05
N GLU A 386 28.83 2.76 -4.91
CA GLU A 386 28.62 1.39 -4.41
C GLU A 386 27.20 1.23 -3.82
N GLU A 387 26.73 2.20 -3.04
CA GLU A 387 25.32 2.31 -2.61
C GLU A 387 24.37 2.38 -3.82
N LEU A 388 24.69 3.19 -4.84
CA LEU A 388 23.90 3.30 -6.07
C LEU A 388 23.88 1.99 -6.87
N ARG A 389 24.95 1.18 -6.84
CA ARG A 389 24.96 -0.18 -7.41
C ARG A 389 24.07 -1.14 -6.63
N ILE A 390 24.07 -1.07 -5.29
CA ILE A 390 23.18 -1.88 -4.45
C ILE A 390 21.72 -1.51 -4.74
N VAL A 391 21.37 -0.22 -4.67
CA VAL A 391 19.99 0.26 -4.93
C VAL A 391 19.52 -0.11 -6.35
N LYS A 392 20.41 -0.10 -7.35
CA LYS A 392 20.06 -0.60 -8.70
C LYS A 392 19.80 -2.10 -8.72
N ARG A 393 20.66 -2.91 -8.08
CA ARG A 393 20.45 -4.36 -7.98
C ARG A 393 19.13 -4.69 -7.27
N ASP A 394 18.83 -4.00 -6.17
CA ASP A 394 17.60 -4.19 -5.41
C ASP A 394 16.37 -3.77 -6.25
N PHE A 395 16.47 -2.67 -7.01
CA PHE A 395 15.44 -2.26 -7.97
C PHE A 395 15.23 -3.29 -9.10
N ASP A 396 16.31 -3.81 -9.69
CA ASP A 396 16.24 -4.84 -10.74
C ASP A 396 15.60 -6.13 -10.21
N GLN A 397 15.92 -6.53 -8.97
CA GLN A 397 15.28 -7.65 -8.28
C GLN A 397 13.78 -7.40 -8.03
N LEU A 398 13.39 -6.23 -7.54
CA LEU A 398 11.98 -5.85 -7.37
C LEU A 398 11.24 -5.77 -8.71
N MET A 399 11.92 -5.44 -9.82
CA MET A 399 11.34 -5.50 -11.16
C MET A 399 11.08 -6.95 -11.62
N ILE A 400 11.99 -7.88 -11.31
CA ILE A 400 11.78 -9.30 -11.57
C ILE A 400 10.61 -9.82 -10.72
N GLU A 401 10.60 -9.57 -9.41
CA GLU A 401 9.49 -9.97 -8.52
C GLU A 401 8.13 -9.40 -8.98
N LYS A 402 8.11 -8.14 -9.45
CA LYS A 402 6.91 -7.51 -10.02
C LYS A 402 6.44 -8.22 -11.30
N ASN A 403 7.35 -8.58 -12.21
CA ASN A 403 7.00 -9.32 -13.42
C ASN A 403 6.47 -10.72 -13.08
N ASP A 404 7.18 -11.45 -12.22
CA ASP A 404 6.77 -12.74 -11.65
C ASP A 404 5.36 -12.71 -11.07
N LEU A 405 5.03 -11.66 -10.30
CA LEU A 405 3.70 -11.45 -9.72
C LEU A 405 2.67 -11.08 -10.79
N SER A 406 3.04 -10.32 -11.81
CA SER A 406 2.17 -9.98 -12.94
C SER A 406 1.84 -11.20 -13.80
N GLU A 407 2.80 -12.11 -14.03
CA GLU A 407 2.56 -13.37 -14.72
C GLU A 407 1.67 -14.31 -13.89
N LYS A 408 1.91 -14.41 -12.57
CA LYS A 408 1.04 -15.17 -11.66
C LYS A 408 -0.37 -14.58 -11.61
N PHE A 409 -0.52 -13.25 -11.65
CA PHE A 409 -1.83 -12.59 -11.74
C PHE A 409 -2.56 -12.95 -13.04
N LEU A 410 -1.89 -12.83 -14.19
CA LEU A 410 -2.44 -13.26 -15.49
C LEU A 410 -2.82 -14.76 -15.51
N GLN A 411 -2.04 -15.62 -14.85
CA GLN A 411 -2.39 -17.03 -14.68
C GLN A 411 -3.66 -17.19 -13.81
N PHE A 412 -3.80 -16.46 -12.70
CA PHE A 412 -4.99 -16.51 -11.86
C PHE A 412 -6.24 -15.93 -12.56
N ASP A 413 -6.11 -14.89 -13.39
CA ASP A 413 -7.20 -14.38 -14.24
C ASP A 413 -7.63 -15.44 -15.27
N LEU A 414 -6.68 -16.17 -15.88
CA LEU A 414 -6.97 -17.28 -16.78
C LEU A 414 -7.64 -18.45 -16.05
N TYR A 415 -7.17 -18.83 -14.85
CA TYR A 415 -7.84 -19.86 -14.05
C TYR A 415 -9.24 -19.43 -13.60
N THR A 416 -9.45 -18.17 -13.25
CA THR A 416 -10.76 -17.63 -12.85
C THR A 416 -11.72 -17.63 -14.04
N THR A 417 -11.33 -17.07 -15.18
CA THR A 417 -12.16 -17.04 -16.39
C THR A 417 -12.39 -18.42 -17.02
N LEU A 418 -11.52 -19.41 -16.80
CA LEU A 418 -11.78 -20.82 -17.11
C LEU A 418 -12.77 -21.45 -16.12
N SER A 419 -12.63 -21.17 -14.82
CA SER A 419 -13.55 -21.64 -13.78
C SER A 419 -14.96 -21.09 -14.00
N ASP A 420 -15.11 -19.80 -14.32
CA ASP A 420 -16.41 -19.19 -14.65
C ASP A 420 -17.07 -19.84 -15.88
N LYS A 421 -16.28 -20.23 -16.89
CA LYS A 421 -16.78 -20.96 -18.07
C LYS A 421 -17.21 -22.38 -17.72
N LEU A 422 -16.51 -23.06 -16.82
CA LEU A 422 -16.91 -24.38 -16.32
C LEU A 422 -18.16 -24.30 -15.43
N ILE A 423 -18.26 -23.30 -14.55
CA ILE A 423 -19.44 -23.05 -13.72
C ILE A 423 -20.66 -22.74 -14.59
N LYS A 424 -20.51 -21.97 -15.67
CA LYS A 424 -21.59 -21.75 -16.64
C LYS A 424 -22.04 -23.06 -17.28
N LYS A 425 -21.13 -23.84 -17.88
CA LYS A 425 -21.46 -25.16 -18.44
C LYS A 425 -22.16 -26.09 -17.46
N LEU A 426 -21.70 -26.15 -16.20
CA LEU A 426 -22.33 -26.97 -15.16
C LEU A 426 -23.70 -26.45 -14.71
N ASN A 427 -23.99 -25.16 -14.88
CA ASN A 427 -25.34 -24.62 -14.71
C ASN A 427 -26.21 -24.93 -15.93
N ASP A 428 -25.67 -24.78 -17.15
CA ASP A 428 -26.36 -25.11 -18.41
C ASP A 428 -26.78 -26.61 -18.40
N GLU A 429 -25.83 -27.53 -18.14
CA GLU A 429 -26.04 -28.98 -17.98
C GLU A 429 -27.06 -29.30 -16.87
N LYS A 430 -27.04 -28.56 -15.75
CA LYS A 430 -28.00 -28.71 -14.66
C LYS A 430 -29.41 -28.23 -15.06
N GLU A 431 -29.52 -27.15 -15.84
CA GLU A 431 -30.80 -26.66 -16.34
C GLU A 431 -31.39 -27.64 -17.36
N ASP A 432 -30.58 -28.24 -18.23
CA ASP A 432 -30.98 -29.36 -19.09
C ASP A 432 -31.49 -30.56 -18.27
N TYR A 433 -30.75 -31.03 -17.25
CA TYR A 433 -31.20 -32.11 -16.37
C TYR A 433 -32.50 -31.79 -15.61
N LEU A 434 -32.71 -30.53 -15.21
CA LEU A 434 -33.98 -30.11 -14.60
C LEU A 434 -35.12 -30.12 -15.63
N VAL A 435 -34.87 -29.82 -16.89
CA VAL A 435 -35.87 -29.97 -17.96
C VAL A 435 -36.18 -31.45 -18.21
N GLU A 436 -35.17 -32.33 -18.25
CA GLU A 436 -35.36 -33.79 -18.35
C GLU A 436 -36.17 -34.35 -17.16
N GLU A 437 -35.86 -33.96 -15.92
CA GLU A 437 -36.62 -34.38 -14.73
C GLU A 437 -38.09 -33.93 -14.80
N ASN A 438 -38.35 -32.68 -15.23
CA ASN A 438 -39.70 -32.17 -15.39
C ASN A 438 -40.47 -32.90 -16.51
N LEU A 439 -39.82 -33.22 -17.63
CA LEU A 439 -40.41 -34.02 -18.71
C LEU A 439 -40.75 -35.42 -18.24
N LEU A 440 -39.82 -36.11 -17.55
CA LEU A 440 -40.06 -37.41 -16.93
C LEU A 440 -41.19 -37.36 -15.90
N HIS A 441 -41.30 -36.29 -15.11
CA HIS A 441 -42.40 -36.12 -14.16
C HIS A 441 -43.76 -35.95 -14.86
N ILE A 442 -43.81 -35.24 -15.99
CA ILE A 442 -45.00 -35.13 -16.84
C ILE A 442 -45.36 -36.48 -17.46
N GLU A 443 -44.38 -37.25 -17.95
CA GLU A 443 -44.61 -38.59 -18.49
C GLU A 443 -45.09 -39.57 -17.42
N LEU A 444 -44.49 -39.57 -16.23
CA LEU A 444 -44.94 -40.37 -15.08
C LEU A 444 -46.37 -39.98 -14.67
N LYS A 445 -46.71 -38.69 -14.67
CA LYS A 445 -48.08 -38.21 -14.39
C LYS A 445 -49.06 -38.69 -15.47
N ARG A 446 -48.69 -38.66 -16.76
CA ARG A 446 -49.49 -39.22 -17.86
C ARG A 446 -49.70 -40.72 -17.70
N LEU A 447 -48.64 -41.49 -17.43
CA LEU A 447 -48.70 -42.94 -17.23
C LEU A 447 -49.54 -43.31 -16.00
N LYS A 448 -49.39 -42.56 -14.90
CA LYS A 448 -50.19 -42.74 -13.68
C LYS A 448 -51.68 -42.46 -13.92
N ASN A 449 -52.01 -41.44 -14.71
CA ASN A 449 -53.40 -41.16 -15.10
C ASN A 449 -53.98 -42.26 -16.00
N ILE A 450 -53.20 -42.81 -16.94
CA ILE A 450 -53.62 -43.95 -17.78
C ILE A 450 -53.84 -45.20 -16.91
N LEU A 451 -52.95 -45.46 -15.94
CA LEU A 451 -53.09 -46.56 -14.99
C LEU A 451 -54.34 -46.42 -14.11
N PHE A 452 -54.63 -45.21 -13.61
CA PHE A 452 -55.87 -44.95 -12.85
C PHE A 452 -57.11 -45.14 -13.70
N ALA A 453 -57.16 -44.59 -14.92
CA ALA A 453 -58.29 -44.79 -15.84
C ALA A 453 -58.50 -46.29 -16.18
N SER A 454 -57.42 -47.04 -16.39
CA SER A 454 -57.49 -48.49 -16.56
C SER A 454 -57.99 -49.21 -15.30
N SER A 455 -57.58 -48.76 -14.11
CA SER A 455 -58.07 -49.28 -12.84
C SER A 455 -59.55 -48.99 -12.61
N GLU A 456 -60.04 -47.80 -12.99
CA GLU A 456 -61.46 -47.43 -12.91
C GLU A 456 -62.32 -48.26 -13.89
N ILE A 457 -61.82 -48.49 -15.10
CA ILE A 457 -62.45 -49.40 -16.08
C ILE A 457 -62.47 -50.84 -15.53
N ASN A 458 -61.38 -51.34 -14.95
CA ASN A 458 -61.35 -52.68 -14.36
C ASN A 458 -62.28 -52.80 -13.13
N LEU A 459 -62.36 -51.78 -12.29
CA LEU A 459 -63.28 -51.74 -11.14
C LEU A 459 -64.75 -51.72 -11.57
N THR A 460 -65.10 -50.92 -12.58
CA THR A 460 -66.47 -50.88 -13.12
C THR A 460 -66.85 -52.18 -13.85
N LEU A 461 -65.90 -52.83 -14.54
CA LEU A 461 -66.11 -54.16 -15.12
C LEU A 461 -66.30 -55.25 -14.06
N GLU A 462 -65.51 -55.25 -12.97
CA GLU A 462 -65.72 -56.19 -11.85
C GLU A 462 -67.05 -55.91 -11.12
N GLN A 463 -67.46 -54.65 -10.97
CA GLN A 463 -68.79 -54.30 -10.45
C GLN A 463 -69.91 -54.87 -11.34
N GLN A 464 -69.88 -54.61 -12.65
CA GLN A 464 -70.84 -55.15 -13.62
C GLN A 464 -70.86 -56.69 -13.63
N LYS A 465 -69.69 -57.33 -13.51
CA LYS A 465 -69.55 -58.79 -13.40
C LYS A 465 -70.16 -59.33 -12.11
N ILE A 466 -70.02 -58.64 -10.97
CA ILE A 466 -70.66 -58.99 -9.70
C ILE A 466 -72.19 -58.82 -9.80
N GLU A 467 -72.67 -57.74 -10.41
CA GLU A 467 -74.10 -57.50 -10.66
C GLU A 467 -74.70 -58.58 -11.59
N LEU A 468 -74.04 -58.90 -12.69
CA LEU A 468 -74.45 -59.99 -13.59
C LEU A 468 -74.43 -61.34 -12.87
N HIS A 469 -73.42 -61.64 -12.04
CA HIS A 469 -73.41 -62.84 -11.21
C HIS A 469 -74.55 -62.88 -10.18
N LYS A 470 -74.96 -61.73 -9.63
CA LYS A 470 -76.13 -61.62 -8.75
C LYS A 470 -77.42 -61.90 -9.52
N VAL A 471 -77.65 -61.25 -10.65
CA VAL A 471 -78.82 -61.48 -11.52
C VAL A 471 -78.89 -62.93 -12.00
N ILE A 472 -77.75 -63.55 -12.34
CA ILE A 472 -77.69 -64.98 -12.70
C ILE A 472 -78.04 -65.89 -11.51
N LYS A 473 -77.61 -65.55 -10.28
CA LYS A 473 -77.99 -66.30 -9.07
C LYS A 473 -79.49 -66.16 -8.77
N GLU A 474 -80.03 -64.94 -8.83
CA GLU A 474 -81.46 -64.67 -8.63
C GLU A 474 -82.30 -65.42 -9.68
N ARG A 475 -81.94 -65.33 -10.97
CA ARG A 475 -82.64 -66.05 -12.05
C ARG A 475 -82.50 -67.58 -11.95
N ARG A 476 -81.37 -68.10 -11.42
CA ARG A 476 -81.24 -69.54 -11.10
C ARG A 476 -82.18 -69.96 -9.98
N ILE A 477 -82.33 -69.15 -8.93
CA ILE A 477 -83.26 -69.41 -7.83
C ILE A 477 -84.71 -69.37 -8.35
N GLU A 478 -85.08 -68.39 -9.18
CA GLU A 478 -86.39 -68.34 -9.84
C GLU A 478 -86.67 -69.58 -10.72
N VAL A 479 -85.69 -70.02 -11.52
CA VAL A 479 -85.84 -71.24 -12.34
C VAL A 479 -85.94 -72.49 -11.45
N GLN A 480 -85.23 -72.53 -10.33
CA GLN A 480 -85.29 -73.62 -9.36
C GLN A 480 -86.64 -73.68 -8.63
N THR A 481 -87.18 -72.55 -8.17
CA THR A 481 -88.50 -72.50 -7.51
C THR A 481 -89.61 -72.83 -8.51
N ASN A 482 -89.57 -72.32 -9.74
CA ASN A 482 -90.49 -72.72 -10.80
C ASN A 482 -90.35 -74.23 -11.12
N SER A 483 -89.14 -74.78 -11.14
CA SER A 483 -88.91 -76.22 -11.32
C SER A 483 -89.49 -77.08 -10.18
N VAL A 484 -89.51 -76.57 -8.95
CA VAL A 484 -90.19 -77.23 -7.81
C VAL A 484 -91.71 -77.10 -7.95
N LEU A 485 -92.23 -75.91 -8.28
CA LEU A 485 -93.65 -75.67 -8.52
C LEU A 485 -94.21 -76.57 -9.64
N PHE A 486 -93.50 -76.70 -10.77
CA PHE A 486 -93.89 -77.61 -11.86
C PHE A 486 -93.84 -79.08 -11.44
N ARG A 487 -92.88 -79.48 -10.60
CA ARG A 487 -92.83 -80.85 -10.04
C ARG A 487 -93.97 -81.13 -9.07
N MET A 488 -94.34 -80.17 -8.22
CA MET A 488 -95.53 -80.26 -7.37
C MET A 488 -96.80 -80.38 -8.21
N ARG A 489 -97.06 -79.44 -9.13
CA ARG A 489 -98.22 -79.50 -10.04
C ARG A 489 -98.28 -80.80 -10.85
N PHE A 490 -97.15 -81.32 -11.33
CA PHE A 490 -97.09 -82.61 -12.01
C PHE A 490 -97.44 -83.78 -11.08
N ASN A 491 -97.03 -83.73 -9.81
CA ASN A 491 -97.41 -84.71 -8.81
C ASN A 491 -98.89 -84.59 -8.40
N ASP A 492 -99.46 -83.39 -8.38
CA ASP A 492 -100.88 -83.16 -8.10
C ASP A 492 -101.76 -83.68 -9.24
N GLU A 493 -101.40 -83.41 -10.50
CA GLU A 493 -102.06 -84.03 -11.66
C GLU A 493 -101.84 -85.55 -11.75
N ARG A 494 -100.72 -86.05 -11.21
CA ARG A 494 -100.50 -87.50 -11.06
C ARG A 494 -101.41 -88.10 -9.99
N THR A 495 -101.50 -87.52 -8.81
CA THR A 495 -102.38 -88.04 -7.75
C THR A 495 -103.86 -87.95 -8.14
N LYS A 496 -104.28 -86.92 -8.89
CA LYS A 496 -105.61 -86.85 -9.53
C LYS A 496 -105.81 -87.97 -10.56
N ARG A 497 -104.82 -88.24 -11.43
CA ARG A 497 -104.88 -89.36 -12.38
C ARG A 497 -104.99 -90.70 -11.65
N ASP A 498 -104.20 -90.89 -10.60
CA ASP A 498 -104.18 -92.11 -9.82
C ASP A 498 -105.50 -92.28 -9.04
N SER A 499 -106.09 -91.22 -8.49
CA SER A 499 -107.43 -91.28 -7.87
C SER A 499 -108.53 -91.58 -8.89
N ILE A 500 -108.53 -90.96 -10.08
CA ILE A 500 -109.45 -91.30 -11.18
C ILE A 500 -109.27 -92.76 -11.61
N SER A 501 -108.04 -93.26 -11.64
CA SER A 501 -107.73 -94.67 -11.93
C SER A 501 -108.32 -95.61 -10.86
N THR A 502 -108.20 -95.27 -9.58
CA THR A 502 -108.86 -96.05 -8.50
C THR A 502 -110.38 -96.01 -8.59
N GLU A 503 -110.98 -94.85 -8.92
CA GLU A 503 -112.44 -94.79 -9.11
C GLU A 503 -112.87 -95.64 -10.31
N LEU A 504 -112.15 -95.57 -11.44
CA LEU A 504 -112.40 -96.39 -12.62
C LEU A 504 -112.29 -97.88 -12.30
N ALA A 505 -111.32 -98.31 -11.49
CA ALA A 505 -111.23 -99.68 -10.99
C ALA A 505 -112.42 -100.08 -10.09
N LEU A 506 -112.91 -99.17 -9.24
CA LEU A 506 -114.13 -99.36 -8.45
C LEU A 506 -115.40 -99.43 -9.33
N ARG A 507 -115.47 -98.67 -10.43
CA ARG A 507 -116.54 -98.76 -11.42
C ARG A 507 -116.48 -100.10 -12.18
N ILE A 508 -115.29 -100.55 -12.61
CA ILE A 508 -115.10 -101.86 -13.26
C ILE A 508 -115.52 -103.01 -12.34
N THR A 509 -115.08 -103.02 -11.07
CA THR A 509 -115.47 -104.07 -10.12
C THR A 509 -116.97 -104.03 -9.79
N LYS A 510 -117.60 -102.85 -9.77
CA LYS A 510 -119.07 -102.73 -9.66
C LYS A 510 -119.80 -103.28 -10.89
N VAL A 511 -119.28 -103.06 -12.10
CA VAL A 511 -119.81 -103.66 -13.35
C VAL A 511 -119.61 -105.18 -13.35
N ALA A 512 -118.48 -105.69 -12.88
CA ALA A 512 -118.23 -107.12 -12.75
C ALA A 512 -119.23 -107.79 -11.78
N LYS A 513 -119.47 -107.19 -10.61
CA LYS A 513 -120.51 -107.63 -9.66
C LYS A 513 -121.93 -107.60 -10.26
N LEU A 514 -122.23 -106.62 -11.11
CA LEU A 514 -123.51 -106.58 -11.84
C LEU A 514 -123.61 -107.69 -12.90
N LYS A 515 -122.55 -107.94 -13.68
CA LYS A 515 -122.51 -109.07 -14.63
C LYS A 515 -122.75 -110.40 -13.91
N GLN A 516 -122.03 -110.65 -12.83
CA GLN A 516 -122.18 -111.86 -12.01
C GLN A 516 -123.60 -112.00 -11.42
N ARG A 517 -124.27 -110.88 -11.07
CA ARG A 517 -125.66 -110.89 -10.63
C ARG A 517 -126.65 -111.22 -11.76
N TYR A 518 -126.41 -110.73 -12.99
CA TYR A 518 -127.21 -111.11 -14.16
C TYR A 518 -126.99 -112.58 -14.54
N GLU A 519 -125.76 -113.07 -14.46
CA GLU A 519 -125.39 -114.47 -14.70
C GLU A 519 -126.11 -115.41 -13.71
N VAL A 520 -126.09 -115.08 -12.41
CA VAL A 520 -126.90 -115.77 -11.40
C VAL A 520 -128.41 -115.70 -11.70
N TYR A 521 -128.94 -114.52 -12.07
CA TYR A 521 -130.37 -114.36 -12.40
C TYR A 521 -130.80 -115.28 -13.56
N THR A 522 -129.98 -115.34 -14.63
CA THR A 522 -130.23 -116.22 -15.78
C THR A 522 -130.13 -117.70 -15.41
N ILE A 523 -129.24 -118.08 -14.50
CA ILE A 523 -129.16 -119.46 -13.98
C ILE A 523 -130.40 -119.80 -13.12
N THR A 524 -130.84 -118.90 -12.24
CA THR A 524 -132.02 -119.12 -11.38
C THR A 524 -133.37 -119.13 -12.11
N LEU A 525 -133.43 -118.66 -13.36
CA LEU A 525 -134.59 -118.79 -14.23
C LEU A 525 -134.64 -120.17 -14.94
N ASN A 526 -133.52 -120.90 -14.95
CA ASN A 526 -133.29 -122.09 -15.77
C ASN A 526 -133.08 -123.38 -14.92
N THR A 527 -133.55 -123.40 -13.68
CA THR A 527 -133.61 -124.60 -12.82
C THR A 527 -135.06 -125.04 -12.66
N ASP A 528 -135.33 -126.31 -13.01
CA ASP A 528 -136.63 -126.98 -13.18
C ASP A 528 -137.33 -126.72 -14.54
N THR A 529 -137.33 -127.63 -15.52
CA THR A 529 -136.70 -128.98 -15.58
C THR A 529 -136.08 -129.27 -16.94
N SER A 530 -135.17 -130.25 -16.97
CA SER A 530 -134.30 -130.65 -18.09
C SER A 530 -134.98 -131.24 -19.34
N SER A 531 -134.21 -131.21 -20.44
CA SER A 531 -134.31 -132.05 -21.65
C SER A 531 -135.25 -131.59 -22.77
N GLU A 532 -134.66 -130.80 -23.68
CA GLU A 532 -134.78 -130.84 -25.15
C GLU A 532 -136.17 -130.73 -25.84
N ASP A 533 -136.23 -129.78 -26.78
CA ASP A 533 -137.07 -129.74 -27.98
C ASP A 533 -138.60 -129.88 -27.83
N ASN A 534 -139.20 -128.99 -27.03
CA ASN A 534 -140.66 -128.88 -26.90
C ASN A 534 -141.25 -127.59 -27.49
N ALA A 535 -141.38 -127.55 -28.83
CA ALA A 535 -142.19 -126.58 -29.59
C ALA A 535 -143.72 -126.70 -29.36
N LEU A 536 -144.13 -127.25 -28.20
CA LEU A 536 -145.52 -127.56 -27.80
C LEU A 536 -145.94 -126.83 -26.50
N ALA A 537 -144.98 -126.28 -25.75
CA ALA A 537 -145.21 -125.77 -24.39
C ALA A 537 -145.98 -124.43 -24.32
N GLN A 538 -146.13 -123.68 -25.42
CA GLN A 538 -146.85 -122.38 -25.39
C GLN A 538 -148.26 -122.45 -26.01
N ALA A 539 -148.49 -123.32 -27.00
CA ALA A 539 -149.81 -123.51 -27.61
C ALA A 539 -150.78 -124.27 -26.70
N GLN A 540 -150.31 -125.27 -25.95
CA GLN A 540 -151.18 -126.10 -25.10
C GLN A 540 -151.74 -125.34 -23.88
N TYR A 541 -151.02 -124.35 -23.35
CA TYR A 541 -151.56 -123.47 -22.31
C TYR A 541 -152.64 -122.51 -22.84
N VAL A 542 -152.54 -122.05 -24.10
CA VAL A 542 -153.61 -121.26 -24.75
C VAL A 542 -154.88 -122.12 -24.91
N ILE A 543 -154.76 -123.39 -25.30
CA ILE A 543 -155.92 -124.28 -25.47
C ILE A 543 -156.55 -124.65 -24.12
N LYS A 544 -155.75 -125.03 -23.10
CA LYS A 544 -156.28 -125.30 -21.75
C LYS A 544 -156.90 -124.05 -21.11
N SER A 545 -156.29 -122.88 -21.27
CA SER A 545 -156.86 -121.63 -20.77
C SER A 545 -158.13 -121.21 -21.50
N ALA A 546 -158.37 -121.67 -22.74
CA ALA A 546 -159.63 -121.45 -23.45
C ALA A 546 -160.77 -122.33 -22.90
N GLN A 547 -160.54 -123.64 -22.70
CA GLN A 547 -161.55 -124.55 -22.13
C GLN A 547 -161.92 -124.15 -20.70
N ILE A 548 -160.92 -123.86 -19.87
CA ILE A 548 -161.13 -123.36 -18.50
C ILE A 548 -161.82 -121.98 -18.52
N LYS A 549 -161.72 -121.19 -19.60
CA LYS A 549 -162.44 -119.91 -19.72
C LYS A 549 -163.95 -120.06 -19.89
N GLU A 550 -164.40 -121.15 -20.51
CA GLU A 550 -165.82 -121.42 -20.75
C GLU A 550 -166.49 -121.97 -19.47
N GLU A 551 -165.77 -122.81 -18.72
CA GLU A 551 -166.13 -123.21 -17.35
C GLU A 551 -166.10 -122.02 -16.37
N LEU A 552 -165.08 -121.15 -16.46
CA LEU A 552 -164.99 -119.90 -15.68
C LEU A 552 -165.92 -118.78 -16.16
N LEU A 553 -166.63 -118.92 -17.28
CA LEU A 553 -167.75 -118.02 -17.61
C LEU A 553 -169.00 -118.46 -16.83
N GLN A 554 -169.31 -119.76 -16.80
CA GLN A 554 -170.43 -120.28 -15.97
C GLN A 554 -170.20 -120.11 -14.46
N GLN A 555 -168.95 -119.99 -14.00
CA GLN A 555 -168.60 -119.58 -12.64
C GLN A 555 -168.42 -118.05 -12.51
N GLY A 556 -168.05 -117.36 -13.59
CA GLY A 556 -167.82 -115.91 -13.65
C GLY A 556 -169.09 -115.11 -13.42
N ASP A 557 -170.20 -115.50 -14.06
CA ASP A 557 -171.53 -114.93 -13.84
C ASP A 557 -171.96 -114.99 -12.36
N GLN A 558 -171.45 -115.99 -11.61
CA GLN A 558 -171.71 -116.15 -10.17
C GLN A 558 -170.81 -115.27 -9.29
N LEU A 559 -169.62 -114.90 -9.79
CA LEU A 559 -168.64 -114.06 -9.10
C LEU A 559 -168.79 -112.57 -9.41
N GLU A 560 -169.32 -112.20 -10.58
CA GLU A 560 -169.65 -110.81 -10.93
C GLU A 560 -170.70 -110.23 -9.95
N ALA A 561 -171.63 -111.08 -9.49
CA ALA A 561 -172.58 -110.81 -8.40
C ALA A 561 -171.93 -110.59 -7.01
N LEU A 562 -170.64 -110.90 -6.85
CA LEU A 562 -169.85 -110.58 -5.65
C LEU A 562 -168.94 -109.36 -5.86
N ILE A 563 -168.37 -109.18 -7.05
CA ILE A 563 -167.47 -108.04 -7.36
C ILE A 563 -168.18 -106.69 -7.19
N ILE A 564 -169.47 -106.61 -7.58
CA ILE A 564 -170.34 -105.43 -7.39
C ILE A 564 -170.41 -104.95 -5.92
N LYS A 565 -170.10 -105.82 -4.94
CA LYS A 565 -170.00 -105.42 -3.52
C LYS A 565 -168.62 -104.83 -3.20
N ALA A 566 -167.54 -105.50 -3.61
CA ALA A 566 -166.17 -105.12 -3.28
C ALA A 566 -165.75 -103.75 -3.85
N GLU A 567 -166.24 -103.38 -5.04
CA GLU A 567 -165.95 -102.08 -5.65
C GLU A 567 -166.47 -100.88 -4.82
N THR A 568 -167.45 -101.10 -3.93
CA THR A 568 -167.94 -100.06 -3.01
C THR A 568 -167.01 -99.80 -1.84
N GLU A 569 -166.20 -100.79 -1.43
CA GLU A 569 -165.34 -100.71 -0.25
C GLU A 569 -164.02 -99.97 -0.54
N LEU A 570 -163.44 -100.16 -1.73
CA LEU A 570 -162.15 -99.54 -2.08
C LEU A 570 -162.19 -98.00 -2.19
N ARG A 571 -163.37 -97.43 -2.45
CA ARG A 571 -163.60 -95.96 -2.35
C ARG A 571 -163.37 -95.39 -0.95
N ALA A 572 -163.38 -96.21 0.09
CA ALA A 572 -163.04 -95.75 1.45
C ALA A 572 -161.53 -95.52 1.63
N LEU A 573 -160.68 -96.29 0.93
CA LEU A 573 -159.22 -96.27 1.11
C LEU A 573 -158.53 -95.06 0.48
N GLU A 574 -159.11 -94.43 -0.56
CA GLU A 574 -158.59 -93.19 -1.16
C GLU A 574 -158.39 -92.07 -0.13
N ASN A 575 -159.21 -92.02 0.92
CA ASN A 575 -159.09 -90.99 1.98
C ASN A 575 -157.82 -91.13 2.83
N THR A 576 -157.22 -92.33 2.93
CA THR A 576 -155.97 -92.53 3.71
C THR A 576 -154.78 -91.80 3.08
N VAL A 577 -154.84 -91.51 1.76
CA VAL A 577 -153.81 -90.79 1.01
C VAL A 577 -153.65 -89.32 1.46
N GLN A 578 -154.64 -88.74 2.16
CA GLN A 578 -154.49 -87.39 2.71
C GLN A 578 -153.48 -87.32 3.86
N ILE A 579 -153.38 -88.35 4.71
CA ILE A 579 -152.55 -88.32 5.93
C ILE A 579 -151.06 -88.35 5.59
N LEU A 580 -150.65 -89.14 4.58
CA LEU A 580 -149.26 -89.25 4.14
C LEU A 580 -148.68 -87.93 3.59
N LYS A 581 -149.51 -86.96 3.18
CA LYS A 581 -149.03 -85.63 2.76
C LYS A 581 -148.52 -84.79 3.93
N TRP A 582 -148.91 -85.08 5.17
CA TRP A 582 -148.50 -84.30 6.35
C TRP A 582 -147.04 -84.58 6.74
N ASN A 583 -146.64 -85.87 6.81
CA ASN A 583 -145.27 -86.31 7.15
C ASN A 583 -144.18 -85.77 6.18
N ASN A 584 -144.58 -85.32 4.99
CA ASN A 584 -143.68 -84.69 4.02
C ASN A 584 -143.21 -83.28 4.45
N THR A 585 -143.76 -82.73 5.54
CA THR A 585 -143.34 -81.43 6.09
C THR A 585 -142.15 -81.52 7.05
N ASP A 586 -142.00 -82.61 7.81
CA ASP A 586 -140.88 -82.79 8.75
C ASP A 586 -139.52 -82.98 8.05
N VAL A 587 -139.50 -83.57 6.86
CA VAL A 587 -138.27 -83.81 6.08
C VAL A 587 -137.58 -82.50 5.67
N LYS A 588 -138.29 -81.36 5.69
CA LYS A 588 -137.70 -80.03 5.46
C LYS A 588 -136.95 -79.43 6.66
N ASN A 589 -137.09 -79.99 7.87
CA ASN A 589 -136.58 -79.37 9.10
C ASN A 589 -135.23 -79.93 9.59
N ASN A 590 -134.65 -80.95 8.93
CA ASN A 590 -133.52 -81.73 9.46
C ASN A 590 -132.21 -81.65 8.64
N PHE A 591 -131.95 -80.56 7.90
CA PHE A 591 -130.62 -80.27 7.34
C PHE A 591 -130.19 -78.81 7.57
N GLU A 592 -129.70 -78.59 8.80
CA GLU A 592 -128.69 -77.63 9.28
C GLU A 592 -128.71 -76.12 8.95
N LYS A 593 -128.15 -75.36 9.90
CA LYS A 593 -127.81 -73.93 9.81
C LYS A 593 -126.31 -73.76 10.06
N LEU A 594 -125.70 -72.79 9.36
CA LEU A 594 -124.42 -72.13 9.68
C LEU A 594 -123.15 -73.01 9.69
N ASN A 595 -122.08 -72.54 9.04
CA ASN A 595 -120.99 -71.92 9.84
C ASN A 595 -119.99 -71.06 9.04
N GLU A 596 -119.30 -70.19 9.75
CA GLU A 596 -118.34 -69.20 9.22
C GLU A 596 -116.90 -69.78 9.12
N SER A 597 -116.70 -70.80 8.27
CA SER A 597 -115.37 -71.42 8.09
C SER A 597 -115.15 -71.97 6.67
N SER A 598 -114.97 -71.09 5.68
CA SER A 598 -114.34 -71.44 4.41
C SER A 598 -112.81 -71.22 4.49
N PRO A 599 -111.98 -72.00 3.76
CA PRO A 599 -110.52 -71.92 3.88
C PRO A 599 -109.94 -70.55 3.45
N GLU A 600 -110.59 -69.86 2.51
CA GLU A 600 -110.09 -68.61 1.93
C GLU A 600 -109.95 -67.47 2.97
N ILE A 601 -110.77 -67.47 4.03
CA ILE A 601 -110.72 -66.44 5.08
C ILE A 601 -109.51 -66.62 6.01
N ASN A 602 -109.01 -67.84 6.18
CA ASN A 602 -107.81 -68.09 6.98
C ASN A 602 -106.54 -67.72 6.20
N GLU A 603 -106.45 -68.10 4.92
CA GLU A 603 -105.36 -67.62 4.04
C GLU A 603 -105.33 -66.07 3.97
N MET A 604 -106.50 -65.42 3.91
CA MET A 604 -106.60 -63.96 3.94
C MET A 604 -106.03 -63.36 5.24
N LYS A 605 -106.30 -63.98 6.40
CA LYS A 605 -105.77 -63.52 7.70
C LYS A 605 -104.25 -63.73 7.80
N GLU A 606 -103.74 -64.88 7.40
CA GLU A 606 -102.29 -65.15 7.39
C GLU A 606 -101.55 -64.19 6.43
N LEU A 607 -102.14 -63.87 5.27
CA LEU A 607 -101.60 -62.87 4.34
C LEU A 607 -101.68 -61.44 4.90
N GLU A 608 -102.75 -61.07 5.61
CA GLU A 608 -102.82 -59.79 6.33
C GLU A 608 -101.79 -59.68 7.47
N GLU A 609 -101.59 -60.74 8.24
CA GLU A 609 -100.58 -60.75 9.31
C GLU A 609 -99.15 -60.72 8.75
N HIS A 610 -98.87 -61.43 7.66
CA HIS A 610 -97.61 -61.30 6.94
C HIS A 610 -97.41 -59.90 6.35
N LEU A 611 -98.44 -59.26 5.79
CA LEU A 611 -98.36 -57.86 5.33
C LEU A 611 -98.16 -56.87 6.49
N ARG A 612 -98.76 -57.10 7.66
CA ARG A 612 -98.50 -56.31 8.88
C ARG A 612 -97.06 -56.50 9.34
N ALA A 613 -96.58 -57.73 9.49
CA ALA A 613 -95.20 -58.02 9.89
C ALA A 613 -94.16 -57.42 8.91
N VAL A 614 -94.39 -57.52 7.60
CA VAL A 614 -93.51 -56.92 6.58
C VAL A 614 -93.58 -55.39 6.61
N THR A 615 -94.76 -54.79 6.74
CA THR A 615 -94.87 -53.32 6.84
C THR A 615 -94.32 -52.77 8.16
N GLU A 616 -94.34 -53.53 9.25
CA GLU A 616 -93.62 -53.19 10.48
C GLU A 616 -92.11 -53.34 10.35
N GLN A 617 -91.60 -54.41 9.74
CA GLN A 617 -90.18 -54.50 9.39
C GLN A 617 -89.74 -53.35 8.47
N VAL A 618 -90.58 -52.89 7.54
CA VAL A 618 -90.30 -51.73 6.69
C VAL A 618 -90.37 -50.42 7.48
N LYS A 619 -91.31 -50.26 8.43
CA LYS A 619 -91.33 -49.12 9.37
C LYS A 619 -90.07 -49.09 10.25
N ILE A 620 -89.64 -50.23 10.78
CA ILE A 620 -88.41 -50.36 11.58
C ILE A 620 -87.18 -50.06 10.71
N ARG A 621 -87.05 -50.67 9.52
CA ARG A 621 -85.95 -50.36 8.58
C ARG A 621 -85.95 -48.90 8.13
N ARG A 622 -87.12 -48.25 7.96
CA ARG A 622 -87.22 -46.80 7.67
C ARG A 622 -86.84 -45.93 8.86
N LYS A 623 -87.18 -46.31 10.10
CA LYS A 623 -86.68 -45.64 11.31
C LYS A 623 -85.17 -45.81 11.47
N LEU A 624 -84.64 -47.00 11.19
CA LEU A 624 -83.20 -47.29 11.24
C LEU A 624 -82.44 -46.52 10.14
N LEU A 625 -82.98 -46.45 8.92
CA LEU A 625 -82.45 -45.60 7.84
C LEU A 625 -82.50 -44.11 8.21
N LYS A 626 -83.57 -43.65 8.87
CA LYS A 626 -83.65 -42.29 9.40
C LYS A 626 -82.60 -42.03 10.47
N HIS A 627 -82.43 -42.91 11.45
CA HIS A 627 -81.37 -42.76 12.44
C HIS A 627 -79.96 -42.86 11.83
N PHE A 628 -79.76 -43.64 10.76
CA PHE A 628 -78.48 -43.65 10.03
C PHE A 628 -78.27 -42.42 9.14
N SER A 629 -79.32 -41.79 8.58
CA SER A 629 -79.19 -40.49 7.93
C SER A 629 -78.98 -39.39 8.96
N GLU A 630 -79.80 -39.30 10.01
CA GLU A 630 -79.65 -38.36 11.13
C GLU A 630 -78.26 -38.47 11.77
N TYR A 631 -77.73 -39.69 11.96
CA TYR A 631 -76.36 -39.91 12.45
C TYR A 631 -75.31 -39.47 11.42
N ARG A 632 -75.41 -39.88 10.15
CA ARG A 632 -74.49 -39.45 9.07
C ARG A 632 -74.48 -37.94 8.91
N ASP A 633 -75.64 -37.31 8.95
CA ASP A 633 -75.83 -35.88 8.79
C ASP A 633 -75.29 -35.16 10.03
N SER A 634 -75.46 -35.71 11.24
CA SER A 634 -74.83 -35.17 12.45
C SER A 634 -73.30 -35.28 12.44
N VAL A 635 -72.73 -36.40 11.96
CA VAL A 635 -71.27 -36.58 11.82
C VAL A 635 -70.72 -35.66 10.73
N SER A 636 -71.41 -35.56 9.59
CA SER A 636 -71.11 -34.59 8.54
C SER A 636 -71.14 -33.15 9.08
N HIS A 637 -72.11 -32.83 9.95
CA HIS A 637 -72.20 -31.50 10.55
C HIS A 637 -71.12 -31.26 11.62
N THR A 638 -70.70 -32.26 12.39
CA THR A 638 -69.54 -32.14 13.29
C THR A 638 -68.23 -31.99 12.51
N ASP A 639 -68.04 -32.75 11.43
CA ASP A 639 -66.83 -32.65 10.61
C ASP A 639 -66.76 -31.29 9.91
N VAL A 640 -67.88 -30.82 9.32
CA VAL A 640 -67.98 -29.48 8.72
C VAL A 640 -67.76 -28.37 9.74
N THR A 641 -68.39 -28.43 10.92
CA THR A 641 -68.18 -27.39 11.95
C THR A 641 -66.77 -27.40 12.54
N MET A 642 -66.13 -28.56 12.67
CA MET A 642 -64.71 -28.66 13.02
C MET A 642 -63.81 -28.03 11.94
N PHE A 643 -64.07 -28.28 10.65
CA PHE A 643 -63.33 -27.61 9.57
C PHE A 643 -63.62 -26.11 9.49
N GLU A 644 -64.84 -25.65 9.76
CA GLU A 644 -65.18 -24.21 9.85
C GLU A 644 -64.46 -23.54 11.04
N GLU A 645 -64.36 -24.22 12.19
CA GLU A 645 -63.54 -23.77 13.31
C GLU A 645 -62.06 -23.72 12.97
N GLU A 646 -61.49 -24.72 12.29
CA GLU A 646 -60.09 -24.67 11.83
C GLU A 646 -59.84 -23.55 10.80
N ILE A 647 -60.81 -23.30 9.92
CA ILE A 647 -60.77 -22.20 8.96
C ILE A 647 -60.84 -20.84 9.67
N GLU A 648 -61.68 -20.65 10.70
CA GLU A 648 -61.68 -19.39 11.47
C GLU A 648 -60.46 -19.25 12.38
N ARG A 649 -59.96 -20.33 13.00
CA ARG A 649 -58.69 -20.32 13.75
C ARG A 649 -57.52 -19.89 12.86
N THR A 650 -57.42 -20.46 11.64
CA THR A 650 -56.38 -20.07 10.68
C THR A 650 -56.58 -18.65 10.13
N LYS A 651 -57.81 -18.20 9.84
CA LYS A 651 -58.10 -16.79 9.50
C LYS A 651 -57.69 -15.83 10.63
N ILE A 652 -57.94 -16.19 11.89
CA ILE A 652 -57.53 -15.42 13.07
C ILE A 652 -56.00 -15.36 13.18
N ASP A 653 -55.29 -16.46 12.97
CA ASP A 653 -53.83 -16.49 13.03
C ASP A 653 -53.16 -15.79 11.81
N ILE A 654 -53.79 -15.81 10.64
CA ILE A 654 -53.40 -14.97 9.50
C ILE A 654 -53.57 -13.48 9.86
N LYS A 655 -54.70 -13.08 10.45
CA LYS A 655 -54.91 -11.70 10.95
C LYS A 655 -53.88 -11.29 12.00
N LYS A 656 -53.53 -12.17 12.95
CA LYS A 656 -52.44 -11.92 13.93
C LYS A 656 -51.09 -11.74 13.24
N LYS A 657 -50.73 -12.61 12.29
CA LYS A 657 -49.48 -12.51 11.54
C LYS A 657 -49.40 -11.20 10.74
N TYR A 658 -50.50 -10.81 10.07
CA TYR A 658 -50.57 -9.55 9.35
C TYR A 658 -50.48 -8.32 10.27
N GLN A 659 -51.05 -8.37 11.48
CA GLN A 659 -50.86 -7.33 12.50
C GLN A 659 -49.41 -7.26 13.04
N ILE A 660 -48.69 -8.38 13.09
CA ILE A 660 -47.26 -8.42 13.43
C ILE A 660 -46.43 -7.87 12.27
N GLU A 661 -46.78 -8.20 11.03
CA GLU A 661 -46.14 -7.69 9.82
C GLU A 661 -46.26 -6.17 9.70
N ILE A 662 -47.45 -5.60 9.94
CA ILE A 662 -47.65 -4.14 10.00
C ILE A 662 -46.78 -3.51 11.08
N LYS A 663 -46.74 -4.08 12.30
CA LYS A 663 -45.87 -3.56 13.38
C LYS A 663 -44.39 -3.62 13.02
N LEU A 664 -43.94 -4.67 12.34
CA LEU A 664 -42.56 -4.78 11.85
C LEU A 664 -42.29 -3.76 10.73
N GLN A 665 -43.26 -3.44 9.88
CA GLN A 665 -43.15 -2.37 8.88
C GLN A 665 -43.10 -0.98 9.55
N ASP A 666 -43.90 -0.73 10.59
CA ASP A 666 -43.86 0.50 11.39
C ASP A 666 -42.52 0.65 12.13
N GLU A 667 -42.03 -0.42 12.75
CA GLU A 667 -40.70 -0.46 13.39
C GLU A 667 -39.58 -0.22 12.36
N LEU A 668 -39.64 -0.83 11.18
CA LEU A 668 -38.68 -0.59 10.09
C LEU A 668 -38.75 0.86 9.60
N GLN A 669 -39.92 1.47 9.50
CA GLN A 669 -40.05 2.91 9.20
C GLN A 669 -39.46 3.78 10.32
N GLU A 670 -39.68 3.45 11.59
CA GLU A 670 -38.99 4.10 12.71
C GLU A 670 -37.47 3.95 12.62
N TYR A 671 -36.94 2.78 12.28
CA TYR A 671 -35.50 2.57 12.10
C TYR A 671 -34.96 3.36 10.91
N VAL A 672 -35.68 3.45 9.80
CA VAL A 672 -35.33 4.34 8.67
C VAL A 672 -35.34 5.81 9.09
N VAL A 673 -36.30 6.25 9.91
CA VAL A 673 -36.31 7.63 10.47
C VAL A 673 -35.15 7.86 11.44
N LYS A 674 -34.79 6.85 12.27
CA LYS A 674 -33.63 6.91 13.18
C LYS A 674 -32.31 6.98 12.40
N ILE A 675 -32.16 6.20 11.32
CA ILE A 675 -31.01 6.24 10.40
C ILE A 675 -30.94 7.60 9.69
N ASN A 676 -32.04 8.09 9.11
CA ASN A 676 -32.05 9.41 8.47
C ASN A 676 -31.70 10.56 9.43
N ARG A 677 -32.10 10.47 10.71
CA ARG A 677 -31.67 11.41 11.76
C ARG A 677 -30.19 11.26 12.11
N ALA A 678 -29.66 10.04 12.15
CA ALA A 678 -28.24 9.78 12.34
C ALA A 678 -27.42 10.34 11.17
N ASP A 679 -27.82 10.12 9.92
CA ASP A 679 -27.17 10.66 8.72
C ASP A 679 -27.22 12.19 8.66
N GLN A 680 -28.34 12.82 9.05
CA GLN A 680 -28.42 14.27 9.19
C GLN A 680 -27.48 14.79 10.27
N ASN A 681 -27.34 14.08 11.40
CA ASN A 681 -26.38 14.44 12.44
C ASN A 681 -24.93 14.18 12.02
N ILE A 682 -24.64 13.13 11.25
CA ILE A 682 -23.31 12.88 10.66
C ILE A 682 -22.96 13.98 9.65
N LYS A 683 -23.90 14.40 8.80
CA LYS A 683 -23.71 15.52 7.85
C LYS A 683 -23.49 16.85 8.58
N ARG A 684 -24.24 17.12 9.66
CA ARG A 684 -23.99 18.27 10.54
C ARG A 684 -22.62 18.19 11.22
N LEU A 685 -22.24 17.03 11.73
CA LEU A 685 -20.92 16.82 12.35
C LEU A 685 -19.79 17.01 11.34
N GLN A 686 -19.93 16.49 10.12
CA GLN A 686 -19.00 16.73 9.01
C GLN A 686 -18.91 18.22 8.67
N GLN A 687 -20.03 18.93 8.58
CA GLN A 687 -20.03 20.39 8.38
C GLN A 687 -19.36 21.14 9.53
N THR A 688 -19.59 20.76 10.79
CA THR A 688 -18.87 21.37 11.93
C THR A 688 -17.39 20.99 11.98
N ILE A 689 -17.01 19.80 11.49
CA ILE A 689 -15.59 19.38 11.38
C ILE A 689 -14.90 20.15 10.26
N GLN A 690 -15.56 20.39 9.12
CA GLN A 690 -15.03 21.26 8.06
C GLN A 690 -14.90 22.71 8.56
N GLN A 691 -15.95 23.26 9.19
CA GLN A 691 -15.87 24.59 9.82
C GLN A 691 -14.78 24.66 10.90
N GLN A 692 -14.57 23.61 11.69
CA GLN A 692 -13.46 23.54 12.65
C GLN A 692 -12.10 23.38 11.97
N GLN A 693 -12.00 22.69 10.83
CA GLN A 693 -10.76 22.62 10.04
C GLN A 693 -10.42 23.97 9.40
N ASP A 694 -11.42 24.69 8.88
CA ASP A 694 -11.26 26.05 8.36
C ASP A 694 -10.86 26.99 9.50
N ILE A 695 -11.56 26.96 10.65
CA ILE A 695 -11.22 27.75 11.84
C ILE A 695 -9.81 27.40 12.34
N ILE A 696 -9.42 26.13 12.41
CA ILE A 696 -8.05 25.73 12.83
C ILE A 696 -7.00 26.19 11.81
N GLN A 697 -7.30 26.23 10.51
CA GLN A 697 -6.38 26.82 9.52
C GLN A 697 -6.30 28.34 9.68
N TYR A 698 -7.40 29.04 9.96
CA TYR A 698 -7.38 30.47 10.25
C TYR A 698 -6.70 30.79 11.59
N GLU A 699 -6.88 29.98 12.64
CA GLU A 699 -6.18 30.10 13.92
C GLU A 699 -4.67 29.82 13.75
N LEU A 700 -4.28 28.82 12.96
CA LEU A 700 -2.86 28.55 12.66
C LEU A 700 -2.24 29.66 11.81
N ASP A 701 -2.94 30.22 10.82
CA ASP A 701 -2.46 31.36 10.03
C ASP A 701 -2.41 32.65 10.87
N ILE A 702 -3.38 32.87 11.76
CA ILE A 702 -3.35 33.96 12.75
C ILE A 702 -2.20 33.78 13.74
N ASP A 703 -1.97 32.59 14.30
CA ASP A 703 -0.84 32.31 15.20
C ASP A 703 0.51 32.43 14.47
N VAL A 704 0.62 31.99 13.22
CA VAL A 704 1.83 32.18 12.40
C VAL A 704 2.03 33.66 12.06
N ARG A 705 0.98 34.44 11.80
CA ARG A 705 1.08 35.91 11.62
C ARG A 705 1.44 36.62 12.91
N LEU A 706 0.84 36.25 14.04
CA LEU A 706 1.14 36.80 15.37
C LEU A 706 2.56 36.45 15.79
N GLN A 707 3.02 35.21 15.58
CA GLN A 707 4.41 34.83 15.78
C GLN A 707 5.34 35.66 14.89
N ASN A 708 5.07 35.76 13.58
CA ASN A 708 5.85 36.62 12.68
C ASN A 708 5.82 38.11 13.08
N GLU A 709 4.72 38.62 13.64
CA GLU A 709 4.68 39.95 14.24
C GLU A 709 5.48 40.05 15.54
N THR A 710 5.48 39.04 16.40
CA THR A 710 6.34 39.03 17.60
C THR A 710 7.81 38.92 17.22
N TYR A 711 8.18 38.10 16.23
CA TYR A 711 9.52 38.04 15.68
C TYR A 711 9.94 39.38 15.07
N LYS A 712 9.07 40.06 14.30
CA LYS A 712 9.34 41.42 13.79
C LYS A 712 9.44 42.47 14.90
N LYS A 713 8.64 42.37 15.96
CA LYS A 713 8.72 43.26 17.14
C LYS A 713 9.99 42.99 17.94
N ILE A 714 10.43 41.73 18.04
CA ILE A 714 11.72 41.32 18.64
C ILE A 714 12.88 41.81 17.76
N GLU A 715 12.83 41.67 16.42
CA GLU A 715 13.82 42.26 15.51
C GLU A 715 13.88 43.77 15.67
N GLN A 716 12.75 44.48 15.73
CA GLN A 716 12.70 45.94 15.91
C GLN A 716 13.17 46.37 17.31
N GLN A 717 12.92 45.58 18.36
CA GLN A 717 13.44 45.83 19.70
C GLN A 717 14.94 45.55 19.78
N LEU A 718 15.43 44.44 19.23
CA LEU A 718 16.86 44.16 19.11
C LEU A 718 17.58 45.22 18.27
N LEU A 719 16.98 45.65 17.15
CA LEU A 719 17.53 46.71 16.30
C LEU A 719 17.58 48.07 17.00
N SER A 720 16.55 48.42 17.79
CA SER A 720 16.56 49.67 18.57
C SER A 720 17.50 49.62 19.78
N LEU A 721 17.66 48.46 20.44
CA LEU A 721 18.66 48.23 21.48
C LEU A 721 20.10 48.31 20.92
N CYS A 722 20.37 47.64 19.80
CA CYS A 722 21.64 47.72 19.07
C CYS A 722 21.97 49.13 18.54
N LEU A 723 21.00 50.05 18.49
CA LEU A 723 21.18 51.45 18.11
C LEU A 723 21.31 52.42 19.29
N THR A 724 21.17 51.97 20.55
CA THR A 724 21.02 52.88 21.71
C THR A 724 22.02 52.73 22.85
N ILE A 725 22.68 51.59 23.08
CA ILE A 725 23.60 51.41 24.22
C ILE A 725 24.94 50.75 23.84
N ASN A 726 26.04 51.40 24.21
CA ASN A 726 27.37 50.80 24.31
C ASN A 726 27.49 50.06 25.66
N ASP A 727 27.80 48.76 25.62
CA ASP A 727 28.36 47.91 26.69
C ASP A 727 27.64 47.80 28.07
N GLU A 728 28.00 46.74 28.79
CA GLU A 728 27.74 46.43 30.22
C GLU A 728 26.32 46.17 30.77
N SER A 729 25.19 46.33 30.04
CA SER A 729 23.84 46.07 30.61
C SER A 729 22.94 45.04 29.92
N LEU A 730 23.49 44.04 29.22
CA LEU A 730 22.71 43.07 28.44
C LEU A 730 22.00 41.96 29.27
N ASN A 731 22.60 41.46 30.34
CA ASN A 731 22.04 40.31 31.09
C ASN A 731 20.74 40.66 31.84
N ASP A 732 20.73 41.76 32.60
CA ASP A 732 19.59 42.23 33.41
C ASP A 732 18.30 42.51 32.60
N ILE A 733 18.42 42.69 31.29
CA ILE A 733 17.30 42.93 30.37
C ILE A 733 16.78 41.58 29.84
N VAL A 734 17.66 40.63 29.55
CA VAL A 734 17.28 39.27 29.11
C VAL A 734 16.50 38.52 30.20
N GLU A 735 16.92 38.60 31.47
CA GLU A 735 16.13 38.02 32.57
C GLU A 735 14.72 38.64 32.66
N LYS A 736 14.61 39.98 32.61
CA LYS A 736 13.32 40.67 32.69
C LYS A 736 12.38 40.28 31.55
N LEU A 737 12.88 40.16 30.32
CA LEU A 737 12.09 39.68 29.18
C LEU A 737 11.63 38.22 29.37
N SER A 738 12.45 37.34 29.95
CA SER A 738 12.06 35.95 30.22
C SER A 738 10.92 35.83 31.24
N THR A 739 10.84 36.75 32.22
CA THR A 739 9.83 36.68 33.29
C THR A 739 8.44 37.17 32.90
N GLN A 740 8.29 37.95 31.82
CA GLN A 740 6.99 38.57 31.46
C GLN A 740 6.08 37.69 30.60
N GLN A 741 6.53 36.53 30.09
CA GLN A 741 5.73 35.66 29.21
C GLN A 741 5.76 34.18 29.62
N SER A 742 5.14 33.85 30.75
CA SER A 742 4.92 32.47 31.19
C SER A 742 3.83 31.76 30.37
N PHE A 743 4.13 31.37 29.12
CA PHE A 743 3.22 30.59 28.29
C PHE A 743 3.01 29.17 28.85
N LYS A 744 1.83 28.92 29.43
CA LYS A 744 1.40 27.57 29.85
C LYS A 744 1.07 26.72 28.63
N ILE A 745 2.05 25.97 28.12
CA ILE A 745 1.81 24.90 27.15
C ILE A 745 0.93 23.83 27.81
N THR A 746 -0.37 23.90 27.57
CA THR A 746 -1.35 22.97 28.13
C THR A 746 -1.41 21.73 27.24
N ILE A 747 -0.58 20.75 27.55
CA ILE A 747 -0.58 19.45 26.87
C ILE A 747 -1.93 18.76 27.12
N LYS A 748 -2.84 18.83 26.14
CA LYS A 748 -4.05 18.00 26.13
C LYS A 748 -3.61 16.52 25.94
N PRO A 749 -4.19 15.57 26.69
CA PRO A 749 -3.81 14.17 26.60
C PRO A 749 -4.17 13.57 25.23
N SER A 750 -3.40 12.57 24.82
CA SER A 750 -3.57 11.85 23.55
C SER A 750 -4.94 11.18 23.42
N LEU A 751 -5.60 11.38 22.27
CA LEU A 751 -6.74 10.56 21.84
C LEU A 751 -6.30 9.10 21.66
N THR A 752 -6.73 8.22 22.56
CA THR A 752 -6.57 6.77 22.41
C THR A 752 -7.43 6.24 21.27
N PRO A 753 -6.94 5.27 20.46
CA PRO A 753 -7.75 4.65 19.41
C PRO A 753 -8.93 3.86 20.01
N PRO A 754 -10.07 3.76 19.29
CA PRO A 754 -11.21 3.00 19.76
C PRO A 754 -10.88 1.51 19.86
N LYS A 755 -11.19 0.90 21.00
CA LYS A 755 -11.11 -0.56 21.18
C LYS A 755 -12.12 -1.22 20.25
N LYS A 756 -11.66 -2.05 19.30
CA LYS A 756 -12.52 -3.03 18.65
C LYS A 756 -12.98 -4.04 19.69
N GLN A 757 -14.26 -4.07 20.02
CA GLN A 757 -14.86 -5.30 20.53
C GLN A 757 -15.07 -6.22 19.33
N GLN A 758 -14.46 -7.40 19.38
CA GLN A 758 -14.95 -8.53 18.61
C GLN A 758 -16.12 -9.12 19.40
N ASP A 759 -17.24 -9.34 18.72
CA ASP A 759 -18.09 -10.48 19.05
C ASP A 759 -18.51 -11.20 17.76
N ARG A 760 -18.65 -12.51 17.88
CA ARG A 760 -18.93 -13.48 16.81
C ARG A 760 -20.46 -13.69 16.71
N LEU A 761 -21.08 -14.21 15.64
CA LEU A 761 -20.69 -14.60 14.26
C LEU A 761 -22.00 -14.75 13.43
N GLU A 762 -21.88 -14.88 12.11
CA GLU A 762 -22.83 -15.57 11.19
C GLU A 762 -24.30 -15.11 11.09
N LYS A 763 -24.90 -15.02 9.90
CA LYS A 763 -24.88 -16.05 8.84
C LYS A 763 -24.67 -15.49 7.42
N LYS A 764 -24.19 -16.38 6.54
CA LYS A 764 -24.14 -16.19 5.08
C LYS A 764 -25.42 -16.73 4.39
N SER A 765 -25.58 -16.28 3.14
CA SER A 765 -26.07 -17.01 1.96
C SER A 765 -27.48 -16.72 1.44
N THR A 766 -27.57 -16.71 0.10
CA THR A 766 -28.75 -16.46 -0.76
C THR A 766 -29.37 -15.05 -0.64
N SER A 767 -29.82 -14.39 -1.70
CA SER A 767 -30.09 -14.83 -3.08
C SER A 767 -29.76 -13.76 -4.12
N SER A 768 -29.07 -14.14 -5.20
CA SER A 768 -29.10 -13.43 -6.47
C SER A 768 -30.29 -13.94 -7.32
N LEU A 769 -31.07 -13.02 -7.90
CA LEU A 769 -31.98 -13.12 -9.06
C LEU A 769 -33.00 -11.97 -8.91
N SER A 770 -32.81 -10.86 -9.61
CA SER A 770 -33.38 -10.58 -10.95
C SER A 770 -34.85 -10.17 -10.92
N ASN A 771 -35.12 -8.95 -11.41
CA ASN A 771 -36.22 -8.76 -12.34
C ASN A 771 -35.87 -7.63 -13.31
N ILE A 772 -35.72 -8.01 -14.58
CA ILE A 772 -35.84 -7.10 -15.73
C ILE A 772 -37.32 -7.04 -16.05
N ASN A 773 -37.88 -5.85 -16.27
CA ASN A 773 -38.79 -5.58 -17.40
C ASN A 773 -39.23 -4.12 -17.45
N ILE A 774 -39.24 -3.61 -18.69
CA ILE A 774 -40.14 -2.59 -19.29
C ILE A 774 -40.45 -1.37 -18.41
#